data_AF-A0A540WKF6-F1
#
_entry.id   AF-A0A540WKF6-F1
#
_cell.length_a   1.000
_cell.length_b   1.000
_cell.length_c   1.000
_cell.angle_alpha   90.00
_cell.angle_beta   90.00
_cell.angle_gamma   90.00
#
_symmetry.space_group_name_H-M   'P 1'
#
loop_
_entity.id
_entity.type
_entity.pdbx_description
1 polymer ?
#
loop_
_entity_poly.entity_id
_entity_poly.type
_entity_poly.pdbx_seq_one_letter_code
_entity_poly.pdbx_strand_id
1 'polypeptide(L)'
;MTAMSLIGCQSAEPPADERVITYGHGAFLGEGGKVITADLGMVQRTQKDFLETLRRQALEKGGLDIDGPRKVITSQVEDEVLANALYIDWLNDTLRPEDFTRIRSLNGALRMHYLKRLSTSKVGRAEQHETKGVGADVARKLEAQGIKTFSITENSGEAYIRECAAAGVPIPPPMFSAGWVNRGVIEDEFISTTEKAELMHYTSDKPPGVCLALPRYLRDDKSIDLLGIICLGTLSNKACFWDNPASKTFIRGVQVDIKDFVGGYALEANDQGTCSDCHAGENPFVVHPEKPPFVGLDLFGTGWYEPIVHQDWPQNPGPSYLLEAVSSEGRCDSCHRAGGSGRRFPALSKELPGYCAIVLETAVSPPLPGTMPPYGADRSQFTAHVDALRKACKAPKPTGTTVPGNIPDDTGYLSPPVVIDPLYGCATQVAVRGAVLDAKVTLTINGTDVGSLIARSPNHEVFNVPALVAGDKVSARQESGAAVSGPSPEIKVRDHKVDFPTGLPAPAIDPTLIYECAEVISVRHVPGAKLTVTVNGGSAASSSTSTDWTAIRPGKTPFVVGDEYKAVISLCGDKSPESAPQKAVKAPASIPAPSFDPPQTFAGQQLVSLGSLTNGARTSIDVLGVGSAGGFSTPISWFPDYDFATPLGRALNSGEVLVAQQKLCDAGPTNQTPPAGSCKELPAPRILQPLAGTNFVIVSQAVPGARIRVYDSTNKEIGDGSGNVILLSHDLVATDILTVVQQVGKCTSGTAYRISVRGG
;
A
#
# COMPACT_ATOMS: atom_id res chain seq x y z
N MET A 1 27.19 21.76 -54.42
CA MET A 1 26.43 20.68 -55.09
C MET A 1 27.33 19.48 -55.19
N THR A 2 27.19 18.54 -54.26
CA THR A 2 27.81 17.22 -54.35
C THR A 2 26.87 16.27 -53.61
N ALA A 3 26.16 15.44 -54.36
CA ALA A 3 25.30 14.40 -53.85
C ALA A 3 26.15 13.15 -53.57
N MET A 4 25.90 12.47 -52.46
CA MET A 4 26.40 11.12 -52.22
C MET A 4 25.25 10.25 -51.70
N SER A 5 24.93 9.26 -52.53
CA SER A 5 23.95 8.20 -52.33
C SER A 5 24.47 7.21 -51.29
N LEU A 6 23.63 6.80 -50.33
CA LEU A 6 23.88 5.69 -49.44
C LEU A 6 23.18 4.44 -49.96
N ILE A 7 24.02 3.42 -50.16
CA ILE A 7 23.78 2.08 -50.67
C ILE A 7 22.92 1.28 -49.68
N GLY A 8 21.95 0.55 -50.20
CA GLY A 8 21.10 -0.36 -49.43
C GLY A 8 21.84 -1.59 -48.92
N CYS A 9 21.67 -1.89 -47.63
CA CYS A 9 21.97 -3.20 -47.07
C CYS A 9 20.76 -4.12 -47.29
N GLN A 10 20.89 -5.09 -48.19
CA GLN A 10 20.09 -6.31 -48.13
C GLN A 10 20.62 -7.16 -46.97
N SER A 11 19.79 -7.38 -45.95
CA SER A 11 20.11 -8.24 -44.81
C SER A 11 20.09 -9.71 -45.25
N ALA A 12 21.21 -10.41 -45.02
CA ALA A 12 21.25 -11.87 -45.07
C ALA A 12 20.31 -12.48 -44.00
N GLU A 13 19.69 -13.61 -44.32
CA GLU A 13 18.85 -14.36 -43.37
C GLU A 13 19.64 -14.70 -42.08
N PRO A 14 19.04 -14.54 -40.89
CA PRO A 14 19.71 -14.84 -39.63
C PRO A 14 19.97 -16.35 -39.46
N PRO A 15 21.06 -16.74 -38.78
CA PRO A 15 21.31 -18.14 -38.44
C PRO A 15 20.18 -18.71 -37.56
N ALA A 16 19.89 -20.00 -37.72
CA ALA A 16 18.73 -20.68 -37.15
C ALA A 16 18.63 -20.70 -35.61
N ASP A 17 19.69 -20.26 -34.90
CA ASP A 17 19.91 -20.48 -33.47
C ASP A 17 19.81 -19.19 -32.63
N GLU A 18 19.37 -18.07 -33.22
CA GLU A 18 19.32 -16.77 -32.53
C GLU A 18 18.15 -16.71 -31.51
N ARG A 19 18.47 -16.53 -30.22
CA ARG A 19 17.50 -16.55 -29.11
C ARG A 19 16.83 -15.19 -28.91
N VAL A 20 15.50 -15.20 -28.71
CA VAL A 20 14.73 -14.01 -28.35
C VAL A 20 15.05 -13.58 -26.93
N ILE A 21 15.47 -12.33 -26.75
CA ILE A 21 15.77 -11.76 -25.43
C ILE A 21 14.71 -10.80 -24.92
N THR A 22 14.00 -10.08 -25.80
CA THR A 22 12.96 -9.13 -25.40
C THR A 22 12.01 -8.81 -26.58
N TYR A 23 10.91 -8.14 -26.29
CA TYR A 23 9.96 -7.61 -27.27
C TYR A 23 9.68 -6.14 -26.96
N GLY A 24 9.76 -5.27 -27.98
CA GLY A 24 9.54 -3.84 -27.84
C GLY A 24 9.30 -3.18 -29.20
N HIS A 25 8.47 -2.13 -29.22
CA HIS A 25 8.10 -1.39 -30.44
C HIS A 25 7.58 -2.28 -31.60
N GLY A 26 6.90 -3.39 -31.27
CA GLY A 26 6.35 -4.32 -32.27
C GLY A 26 7.35 -5.32 -32.85
N ALA A 27 8.58 -5.38 -32.34
CA ALA A 27 9.63 -6.26 -32.84
C ALA A 27 10.18 -7.19 -31.75
N PHE A 28 10.54 -8.43 -32.15
CA PHE A 28 11.31 -9.34 -31.31
C PHE A 28 12.80 -9.05 -31.49
N LEU A 29 13.51 -8.95 -30.38
CA LEU A 29 14.93 -8.63 -30.37
C LEU A 29 15.74 -9.82 -29.86
N GLY A 30 16.80 -10.16 -30.60
CA GLY A 30 17.81 -11.14 -30.26
C GLY A 30 19.01 -10.56 -29.52
N GLU A 31 19.98 -11.41 -29.20
CA GLU A 31 21.24 -10.99 -28.60
C GLU A 31 21.92 -9.89 -29.44
N GLY A 32 22.47 -8.86 -28.76
CA GLY A 32 23.04 -7.70 -29.43
C GLY A 32 22.01 -6.71 -30.01
N GLY A 33 20.72 -6.87 -29.72
CA GLY A 33 19.66 -5.95 -30.13
C GLY A 33 19.21 -6.10 -31.58
N LYS A 34 19.58 -7.21 -32.23
CA LYS A 34 19.19 -7.49 -33.62
C LYS A 34 17.70 -7.83 -33.69
N VAL A 35 17.02 -7.25 -34.68
CA VAL A 35 15.61 -7.56 -34.94
C VAL A 35 15.49 -8.97 -35.52
N ILE A 36 14.70 -9.81 -34.87
CA ILE A 36 14.39 -11.17 -35.32
C ILE A 36 13.02 -11.15 -36.01
N THR A 37 12.95 -11.67 -37.22
CA THR A 37 11.68 -11.95 -37.88
C THR A 37 11.00 -13.13 -37.20
N ALA A 38 9.85 -12.88 -36.58
CA ALA A 38 9.07 -13.95 -35.93
C ALA A 38 8.24 -14.72 -36.96
N ASP A 39 8.79 -15.82 -37.45
CA ASP A 39 8.04 -16.86 -38.15
C ASP A 39 7.48 -17.91 -37.18
N LEU A 40 6.71 -18.88 -37.70
CA LEU A 40 6.13 -19.94 -36.87
C LEU A 40 7.20 -20.79 -36.17
N GLY A 41 8.31 -21.07 -36.86
CA GLY A 41 9.40 -21.87 -36.30
C GLY A 41 10.06 -21.17 -35.11
N MET A 42 10.27 -19.85 -35.19
CA MET A 42 10.81 -19.03 -34.11
C MET A 42 9.90 -19.02 -32.88
N VAL A 43 8.58 -18.88 -33.09
CA VAL A 43 7.59 -18.93 -32.00
C VAL A 43 7.65 -20.28 -31.27
N GLN A 44 7.63 -21.38 -32.02
CA GLN A 44 7.67 -22.73 -31.47
C GLN A 44 8.98 -23.02 -30.74
N ARG A 45 10.13 -22.62 -31.29
CA ARG A 45 11.44 -22.77 -30.62
C ARG A 45 11.48 -22.01 -29.31
N THR A 46 11.04 -20.76 -29.29
CA THR A 46 11.06 -19.92 -28.08
C THR A 46 10.13 -20.48 -26.99
N GLN A 47 8.94 -20.95 -27.37
CA GLN A 47 8.03 -21.63 -26.43
C GLN A 47 8.63 -22.93 -25.88
N LYS A 48 9.31 -23.70 -26.72
CA LYS A 48 9.99 -24.92 -26.30
C LYS A 48 11.07 -24.62 -25.25
N ASP A 49 11.89 -23.58 -25.45
CA ASP A 49 12.91 -23.16 -24.49
C ASP A 49 12.30 -22.77 -23.13
N PHE A 50 11.18 -22.04 -23.15
CA PHE A 50 10.43 -21.71 -21.93
C PHE A 50 9.90 -22.96 -21.24
N LEU A 51 9.28 -23.87 -21.98
CA LEU A 51 8.75 -25.12 -21.42
C LEU A 51 9.85 -26.00 -20.83
N GLU A 52 11.00 -26.14 -21.49
CA GLU A 52 12.13 -26.91 -20.96
C GLU A 52 12.66 -26.30 -19.66
N THR A 53 12.81 -24.98 -19.62
CA THR A 53 13.26 -24.24 -18.44
C THR A 53 12.29 -24.38 -17.27
N LEU A 54 11.00 -24.11 -17.52
CA LEU A 54 9.96 -24.15 -16.50
C LEU A 54 9.70 -25.57 -16.00
N ARG A 55 9.68 -26.58 -16.89
CA ARG A 55 9.50 -27.98 -16.47
C ARG A 55 10.68 -28.47 -15.64
N ARG A 56 11.92 -28.09 -15.98
CA ARG A 56 13.09 -28.42 -15.15
C ARG A 56 12.93 -27.84 -13.74
N GLN A 57 12.55 -26.58 -13.62
CA GLN A 57 12.31 -25.93 -12.33
C GLN A 57 11.14 -26.56 -11.55
N ALA A 58 10.07 -26.99 -12.23
CA ALA A 58 8.99 -27.73 -11.59
C ALA A 58 9.46 -29.07 -11.02
N LEU A 59 10.29 -29.81 -11.77
CA LEU A 59 10.86 -31.08 -11.32
C LEU A 59 11.80 -30.88 -10.13
N GLU A 60 12.63 -29.84 -10.15
CA GLU A 60 13.52 -29.46 -9.04
C GLU A 60 12.74 -29.05 -7.78
N LYS A 61 11.61 -28.35 -7.94
CA LYS A 61 10.74 -27.93 -6.84
C LYS A 61 10.02 -29.11 -6.16
N GLY A 62 9.75 -30.19 -6.91
CA GLY A 62 9.09 -31.41 -6.44
C GLY A 62 7.61 -31.22 -6.07
N GLY A 63 6.84 -32.30 -6.07
CA GLY A 63 5.45 -32.31 -5.56
C GLY A 63 4.41 -31.55 -6.41
N LEU A 64 4.77 -31.04 -7.58
CA LEU A 64 3.86 -30.36 -8.50
C LEU A 64 3.37 -31.32 -9.60
N ASP A 65 2.06 -31.49 -9.72
CA ASP A 65 1.46 -32.17 -10.88
C ASP A 65 1.51 -31.26 -12.10
N ILE A 66 2.54 -31.46 -12.93
CA ILE A 66 2.71 -30.73 -14.18
C ILE A 66 2.01 -31.38 -15.37
N ASP A 67 1.63 -32.66 -15.25
CA ASP A 67 1.06 -33.44 -16.36
C ASP A 67 -0.47 -33.29 -16.43
N GLY A 68 -1.15 -33.16 -15.29
CA GLY A 68 -2.59 -32.92 -15.21
C GLY A 68 -3.03 -31.66 -15.99
N PRO A 69 -2.52 -30.47 -15.65
CA PRO A 69 -2.80 -29.22 -16.36
C PRO A 69 -2.47 -29.28 -17.85
N ARG A 70 -1.35 -29.90 -18.21
CA ARG A 70 -0.97 -30.09 -19.62
C ARG A 70 -2.00 -30.92 -20.37
N LYS A 71 -2.41 -32.05 -19.79
CA LYS A 71 -3.42 -32.95 -20.36
C LYS A 71 -4.76 -32.26 -20.53
N VAL A 72 -5.19 -31.48 -19.53
CA VAL A 72 -6.39 -30.65 -19.59
C VAL A 72 -6.33 -29.70 -20.79
N ILE A 73 -5.25 -28.91 -20.91
CA ILE A 73 -5.06 -27.94 -21.98
C ILE A 73 -5.07 -28.62 -23.36
N THR A 74 -4.25 -29.65 -23.56
CA THR A 74 -4.15 -30.34 -24.86
C THR A 74 -5.42 -31.12 -25.25
N SER A 75 -6.29 -31.43 -24.29
CA SER A 75 -7.59 -32.07 -24.58
C SER A 75 -8.65 -31.09 -25.09
N GLN A 76 -8.47 -29.79 -24.86
CA GLN A 76 -9.44 -28.76 -25.23
C GLN A 76 -8.91 -27.80 -26.31
N VAL A 77 -7.59 -27.72 -26.51
CA VAL A 77 -6.93 -26.80 -27.44
C VAL A 77 -6.15 -27.59 -28.48
N GLU A 78 -6.67 -27.66 -29.71
CA GLU A 78 -6.05 -28.37 -30.83
C GLU A 78 -4.81 -27.64 -31.40
N ASP A 79 -4.79 -26.30 -31.29
CA ASP A 79 -3.67 -25.48 -31.76
C ASP A 79 -2.48 -25.59 -30.79
N GLU A 80 -1.41 -26.23 -31.25
CA GLU A 80 -0.24 -26.52 -30.42
C GLU A 80 0.47 -25.26 -29.88
N VAL A 81 0.51 -24.17 -30.66
CA VAL A 81 1.16 -22.91 -30.23
C VAL A 81 0.34 -22.26 -29.10
N LEU A 82 -0.98 -22.28 -29.21
CA LEU A 82 -1.86 -21.77 -28.17
C LEU A 82 -1.89 -22.67 -26.93
N ALA A 83 -1.89 -23.99 -27.12
CA ALA A 83 -1.79 -24.96 -26.04
C ALA A 83 -0.48 -24.78 -25.25
N ASN A 84 0.64 -24.61 -25.95
CA ASN A 84 1.94 -24.34 -25.33
C ASN A 84 1.95 -22.98 -24.62
N ALA A 85 1.39 -21.92 -25.23
CA ALA A 85 1.31 -20.60 -24.60
C ALA A 85 0.52 -20.65 -23.27
N LEU A 86 -0.62 -21.34 -23.26
CA LEU A 86 -1.44 -21.49 -22.05
C LEU A 86 -0.74 -22.32 -20.97
N TYR A 87 -0.02 -23.36 -21.39
CA TYR A 87 0.72 -24.19 -20.45
C TYR A 87 1.96 -23.48 -19.87
N ILE A 88 2.62 -22.64 -20.68
CA ILE A 88 3.69 -21.74 -20.22
C ILE A 88 3.12 -20.73 -19.21
N ASP A 89 1.98 -20.08 -19.49
CA ASP A 89 1.33 -19.17 -18.55
C ASP A 89 1.04 -19.87 -17.21
N TRP A 90 0.45 -21.06 -17.26
CA TRP A 90 0.14 -21.85 -16.06
C TRP A 90 1.40 -22.21 -15.27
N LEU A 91 2.44 -22.74 -15.93
CA LEU A 91 3.72 -23.06 -15.29
C LEU A 91 4.39 -21.79 -14.72
N ASN A 92 4.38 -20.68 -15.46
CA ASN A 92 5.02 -19.43 -15.05
C ASN A 92 4.30 -18.81 -13.84
N ASP A 93 2.96 -18.82 -13.82
CA ASP A 93 2.16 -18.33 -12.68
C ASP A 93 2.29 -19.23 -11.44
N THR A 94 2.48 -20.53 -11.64
CA THR A 94 2.57 -21.56 -10.58
C THR A 94 3.97 -21.63 -9.97
N LEU A 95 5.01 -21.54 -10.82
CA LEU A 95 6.40 -21.63 -10.40
C LEU A 95 6.95 -20.28 -9.96
N ARG A 96 6.51 -19.17 -10.58
CA ARG A 96 7.03 -17.81 -10.37
C ARG A 96 8.56 -17.76 -10.44
N PRO A 97 9.16 -18.13 -11.59
CA PRO A 97 10.62 -18.18 -11.74
C PRO A 97 11.26 -16.79 -11.64
N GLU A 98 12.59 -16.73 -11.50
CA GLU A 98 13.34 -15.47 -11.47
C GLU A 98 13.03 -14.57 -12.70
N ASP A 99 12.93 -15.18 -13.89
CA ASP A 99 12.57 -14.51 -15.14
C ASP A 99 11.05 -14.39 -15.38
N PHE A 100 10.20 -14.48 -14.34
CA PHE A 100 8.74 -14.54 -14.45
C PHE A 100 8.16 -13.47 -15.40
N THR A 101 8.55 -12.21 -15.20
CA THR A 101 8.06 -11.07 -15.99
C THR A 101 8.53 -11.14 -17.44
N ARG A 102 9.78 -11.55 -17.67
CA ARG A 102 10.33 -11.72 -19.02
C ARG A 102 9.59 -12.83 -19.77
N ILE A 103 9.45 -14.00 -19.16
CA ILE A 103 8.74 -15.14 -19.77
C ILE A 103 7.28 -14.77 -20.02
N ARG A 104 6.62 -14.09 -19.07
CA ARG A 104 5.22 -13.66 -19.20
C ARG A 104 5.04 -12.68 -20.36
N SER A 105 5.84 -11.62 -20.41
CA SER A 105 5.82 -10.61 -21.47
C SER A 105 6.12 -11.22 -22.84
N LEU A 106 7.17 -12.02 -22.96
CA LEU A 106 7.54 -12.67 -24.21
C LEU A 106 6.49 -13.69 -24.66
N ASN A 107 5.98 -14.52 -23.76
CA ASN A 107 4.94 -15.51 -24.09
C ASN A 107 3.65 -14.82 -24.56
N GLY A 108 3.26 -13.71 -23.91
CA GLY A 108 2.14 -12.86 -24.35
C GLY A 108 2.38 -12.27 -25.73
N ALA A 109 3.55 -11.68 -25.98
CA ALA A 109 3.93 -11.11 -27.27
C ALA A 109 3.96 -12.17 -28.39
N LEU A 110 4.55 -13.34 -28.14
CA LEU A 110 4.62 -14.47 -29.07
C LEU A 110 3.21 -14.97 -29.43
N ARG A 111 2.35 -15.18 -28.44
CA ARG A 111 0.95 -15.56 -28.63
C ARG A 111 0.22 -14.54 -29.50
N MET A 112 0.37 -13.26 -29.20
CA MET A 112 -0.32 -12.21 -29.96
C MET A 112 0.20 -12.06 -31.38
N HIS A 113 1.51 -12.20 -31.59
CA HIS A 113 2.09 -12.21 -32.92
C HIS A 113 1.59 -13.41 -33.73
N TYR A 114 1.57 -14.60 -33.13
CA TYR A 114 1.02 -15.80 -33.76
C TYR A 114 -0.43 -15.59 -34.19
N LEU A 115 -1.30 -15.16 -33.29
CA LEU A 115 -2.72 -14.93 -33.58
C LEU A 115 -2.94 -13.87 -34.70
N LYS A 116 -2.15 -12.80 -34.71
CA LYS A 116 -2.31 -11.70 -35.68
C LYS A 116 -1.72 -11.99 -37.06
N ARG A 117 -0.66 -12.80 -37.14
CA ARG A 117 0.18 -12.90 -38.35
C ARG A 117 0.35 -14.30 -38.91
N LEU A 118 0.20 -15.34 -38.09
CA LEU A 118 0.60 -16.70 -38.43
C LEU A 118 -0.54 -17.73 -38.31
N SER A 119 -1.47 -17.53 -37.37
CA SER A 119 -2.56 -18.47 -37.11
C SER A 119 -3.64 -18.40 -38.19
N THR A 120 -4.22 -19.56 -38.52
CA THR A 120 -5.44 -19.67 -39.33
C THR A 120 -6.70 -19.80 -38.47
N SER A 121 -6.61 -19.51 -37.17
CA SER A 121 -7.71 -19.64 -36.21
C SER A 121 -8.94 -18.86 -36.65
N LYS A 122 -10.12 -19.48 -36.46
CA LYS A 122 -11.43 -18.88 -36.76
C LYS A 122 -12.02 -18.09 -35.60
N VAL A 123 -11.32 -18.03 -34.47
CA VAL A 123 -11.71 -17.24 -33.29
C VAL A 123 -11.73 -15.77 -33.70
N GLY A 124 -12.81 -15.05 -33.38
CA GLY A 124 -12.97 -13.64 -33.78
C GLY A 124 -11.87 -12.77 -33.16
N ARG A 125 -11.44 -11.69 -33.82
CA ARG A 125 -10.32 -10.87 -33.33
C ARG A 125 -10.53 -10.35 -31.89
N ALA A 126 -11.75 -9.97 -31.51
CA ALA A 126 -12.06 -9.59 -30.13
C ALA A 126 -11.89 -10.79 -29.16
N GLU A 127 -12.47 -11.93 -29.53
CA GLU A 127 -12.40 -13.19 -28.77
C GLU A 127 -10.95 -13.70 -28.63
N GLN A 128 -10.09 -13.53 -29.63
CA GLN A 128 -8.66 -13.91 -29.58
C GLN A 128 -7.90 -13.22 -28.45
N HIS A 129 -8.31 -12.02 -28.05
CA HIS A 129 -7.73 -11.26 -26.95
C HIS A 129 -8.33 -11.65 -25.60
N GLU A 130 -9.64 -11.88 -25.54
CA GLU A 130 -10.43 -12.20 -24.32
C GLU A 130 -10.16 -13.60 -23.75
N THR A 131 -9.66 -14.52 -24.57
CA THR A 131 -9.53 -15.93 -24.18
C THR A 131 -8.11 -16.44 -24.32
N LYS A 132 -7.13 -15.55 -24.49
CA LYS A 132 -5.76 -15.91 -24.87
C LYS A 132 -5.72 -16.79 -26.14
N GLY A 133 -6.60 -16.50 -27.10
CA GLY A 133 -6.60 -17.10 -28.44
C GLY A 133 -7.48 -18.34 -28.64
N VAL A 134 -8.13 -18.86 -27.60
CA VAL A 134 -9.01 -20.04 -27.71
C VAL A 134 -10.49 -19.65 -27.87
N GLY A 135 -11.40 -20.56 -28.24
CA GLY A 135 -12.83 -20.21 -28.24
C GLY A 135 -13.35 -19.96 -26.82
N ALA A 136 -14.33 -19.06 -26.64
CA ALA A 136 -14.89 -18.72 -25.32
C ALA A 136 -15.47 -19.93 -24.56
N ASP A 137 -16.00 -20.92 -25.28
CA ASP A 137 -16.47 -22.18 -24.69
C ASP A 137 -15.32 -23.07 -24.18
N VAL A 138 -14.19 -23.04 -24.88
CA VAL A 138 -12.97 -23.74 -24.48
C VAL A 138 -12.34 -23.05 -23.27
N ALA A 139 -12.25 -21.72 -23.29
CA ALA A 139 -11.76 -20.92 -22.17
C ALA A 139 -12.54 -21.19 -20.88
N ARG A 140 -13.87 -21.16 -20.93
CA ARG A 140 -14.72 -21.45 -19.75
C ARG A 140 -14.52 -22.86 -19.19
N LYS A 141 -14.32 -23.86 -20.05
CA LYS A 141 -14.01 -25.24 -19.61
C LYS A 141 -12.63 -25.34 -18.95
N LEU A 142 -11.66 -24.60 -19.45
CA LEU A 142 -10.30 -24.54 -18.91
C LEU A 142 -10.28 -23.85 -17.54
N GLU A 143 -10.99 -22.73 -17.36
CA GLU A 143 -11.14 -22.06 -16.05
C GLU A 143 -11.77 -22.94 -14.99
N ALA A 144 -12.83 -23.66 -15.34
CA ALA A 144 -13.50 -24.58 -14.43
C ALA A 144 -12.56 -25.70 -13.92
N GLN A 145 -11.43 -25.91 -14.61
CA GLN A 145 -10.39 -26.88 -14.28
C GLN A 145 -9.11 -26.22 -13.76
N GLY A 146 -9.19 -24.95 -13.36
CA GLY A 146 -8.09 -24.20 -12.75
C GLY A 146 -7.04 -23.67 -13.73
N ILE A 147 -7.33 -23.67 -15.04
CA ILE A 147 -6.45 -23.10 -16.06
C ILE A 147 -6.93 -21.69 -16.41
N LYS A 148 -6.17 -20.68 -16.00
CA LYS A 148 -6.50 -19.27 -16.22
C LYS A 148 -6.38 -18.90 -17.71
N THR A 149 -7.54 -18.67 -18.31
CA THR A 149 -7.73 -18.23 -19.69
C THR A 149 -8.29 -16.82 -19.81
N PHE A 150 -8.87 -16.25 -18.73
CA PHE A 150 -9.33 -14.85 -18.65
C PHE A 150 -8.47 -14.01 -17.66
N SER A 151 -8.31 -12.71 -17.93
CA SER A 151 -7.44 -11.77 -17.20
C SER A 151 -8.19 -10.86 -16.19
N ILE A 152 -7.44 -10.18 -15.29
CA ILE A 152 -7.98 -9.40 -14.13
C ILE A 152 -8.74 -8.12 -14.53
N THR A 153 -8.43 -7.50 -15.67
CA THR A 153 -9.42 -6.84 -16.55
C THR A 153 -8.91 -6.97 -17.99
N GLU A 154 -9.80 -7.33 -18.91
CA GLU A 154 -9.56 -7.35 -20.37
C GLU A 154 -10.39 -6.30 -21.07
N ASN A 155 -11.20 -5.59 -20.30
CA ASN A 155 -12.14 -4.66 -20.84
C ASN A 155 -11.42 -3.39 -21.27
N SER A 156 -11.89 -2.84 -22.38
CA SER A 156 -11.47 -1.54 -22.90
C SER A 156 -12.72 -0.74 -23.28
N GLY A 157 -12.57 0.56 -23.45
CA GLY A 157 -13.66 1.44 -23.86
C GLY A 157 -14.90 1.27 -22.97
N GLU A 158 -16.06 1.04 -23.58
CA GLU A 158 -17.33 0.99 -22.87
C GLU A 158 -17.47 -0.21 -21.92
N ALA A 159 -16.85 -1.35 -22.24
CA ALA A 159 -16.84 -2.50 -21.33
C ALA A 159 -16.08 -2.18 -20.04
N TYR A 160 -14.96 -1.45 -20.16
CA TYR A 160 -14.15 -1.04 -19.01
C TYR A 160 -14.88 -0.03 -18.15
N ILE A 161 -15.56 0.94 -18.78
CA ILE A 161 -16.42 1.91 -18.09
C ILE A 161 -17.49 1.18 -17.25
N ARG A 162 -18.13 0.15 -17.79
CA ARG A 162 -19.12 -0.65 -17.04
C ARG A 162 -18.51 -1.43 -15.88
N GLU A 163 -17.33 -2.00 -16.08
CA GLU A 163 -16.60 -2.71 -15.02
C GLU A 163 -16.23 -1.78 -13.87
N CYS A 164 -15.69 -0.59 -14.18
CA CYS A 164 -15.41 0.44 -13.19
C CYS A 164 -16.65 0.82 -12.38
N ALA A 165 -17.77 1.07 -13.05
CA ALA A 165 -19.03 1.40 -12.39
C ALA A 165 -19.52 0.26 -11.47
N ALA A 166 -19.44 -0.98 -11.95
CA ALA A 166 -19.84 -2.17 -11.18
C ALA A 166 -18.94 -2.41 -9.96
N ALA A 167 -17.65 -2.05 -10.06
CA ALA A 167 -16.68 -2.11 -8.96
C ALA A 167 -16.79 -0.93 -7.97
N GLY A 168 -17.81 -0.07 -8.13
CA GLY A 168 -18.04 1.08 -7.25
C GLY A 168 -17.09 2.24 -7.50
N VAL A 169 -16.44 2.31 -8.66
CA VAL A 169 -15.64 3.46 -9.09
C VAL A 169 -16.56 4.45 -9.81
N PRO A 170 -16.53 5.75 -9.48
CA PRO A 170 -17.35 6.73 -10.19
C PRO A 170 -16.91 6.85 -11.65
N ILE A 171 -17.88 6.94 -12.55
CA ILE A 171 -17.64 7.28 -13.95
C ILE A 171 -17.83 8.79 -14.09
N PRO A 172 -16.80 9.53 -14.52
CA PRO A 172 -16.91 10.97 -14.63
C PRO A 172 -17.84 11.36 -15.79
N PRO A 173 -18.51 12.51 -15.70
CA PRO A 173 -19.21 13.08 -16.84
C PRO A 173 -18.20 13.49 -17.92
N PRO A 174 -18.64 13.82 -19.15
CA PRO A 174 -17.74 14.29 -20.20
C PRO A 174 -16.78 15.37 -19.68
N MET A 175 -15.51 15.25 -20.02
CA MET A 175 -14.47 16.17 -19.61
C MET A 175 -14.87 17.62 -19.96
N PHE A 176 -14.56 18.58 -19.09
CA PHE A 176 -14.98 20.00 -19.22
C PHE A 176 -16.50 20.27 -19.22
N SER A 177 -17.33 19.26 -18.94
CA SER A 177 -18.75 19.51 -18.64
C SER A 177 -18.95 20.12 -17.25
N ALA A 178 -20.19 20.57 -16.98
CA ALA A 178 -20.54 21.25 -15.73
C ALA A 178 -20.33 20.42 -14.45
N GLY A 179 -20.13 19.10 -14.55
CA GLY A 179 -19.80 18.26 -13.39
C GLY A 179 -18.34 18.41 -12.93
N TRP A 180 -17.45 18.91 -13.79
CA TRP A 180 -16.04 19.14 -13.43
C TRP A 180 -15.82 20.54 -12.84
N VAL A 181 -15.08 20.60 -11.75
CA VAL A 181 -14.66 21.84 -11.08
C VAL A 181 -13.19 22.09 -11.38
N ASN A 182 -12.86 23.24 -11.99
CA ASN A 182 -11.48 23.69 -12.15
C ASN A 182 -10.98 24.26 -10.80
N ARG A 183 -9.90 23.71 -10.28
CA ARG A 183 -9.29 24.07 -8.99
C ARG A 183 -8.08 24.98 -9.13
N GLY A 184 -7.71 25.36 -10.34
CA GLY A 184 -6.59 26.24 -10.66
C GLY A 184 -5.46 25.55 -11.39
N VAL A 185 -4.41 26.34 -11.65
CA VAL A 185 -3.23 25.94 -12.42
C VAL A 185 -2.11 25.49 -11.48
N ILE A 186 -1.41 24.43 -11.87
CA ILE A 186 -0.16 23.94 -11.31
C ILE A 186 0.95 24.44 -12.24
N GLU A 187 1.69 25.43 -11.78
CA GLU A 187 2.74 26.11 -12.57
C GLU A 187 4.02 25.27 -12.69
N ASP A 188 4.35 24.49 -11.66
CA ASP A 188 5.47 23.54 -11.63
C ASP A 188 4.92 22.12 -11.62
N GLU A 189 4.65 21.60 -12.82
CA GLU A 189 4.13 20.25 -13.03
C GLU A 189 5.21 19.20 -12.68
N PHE A 190 4.76 18.04 -12.20
CA PHE A 190 5.64 17.05 -11.58
C PHE A 190 6.57 16.34 -12.58
N ILE A 191 6.11 16.07 -13.80
CA ILE A 191 6.86 15.39 -14.85
C ILE A 191 7.48 16.35 -15.87
N SER A 192 7.07 17.62 -15.91
CA SER A 192 7.55 18.62 -16.86
C SER A 192 7.71 20.01 -16.24
N THR A 193 8.87 20.61 -16.45
CA THR A 193 9.15 22.02 -16.08
C THR A 193 8.74 23.02 -17.15
N THR A 194 8.26 22.52 -18.29
CA THR A 194 7.92 23.34 -19.48
C THR A 194 6.42 23.42 -19.74
N GLU A 195 5.64 22.51 -19.16
CA GLU A 195 4.18 22.44 -19.27
C GLU A 195 3.50 23.05 -18.05
N LYS A 196 2.25 23.48 -18.23
CA LYS A 196 1.33 23.78 -17.14
C LYS A 196 0.28 22.68 -17.06
N ALA A 197 -0.20 22.38 -15.86
CA ALA A 197 -1.38 21.53 -15.67
C ALA A 197 -2.52 22.31 -15.02
N GLU A 198 -3.77 22.08 -15.41
CA GLU A 198 -4.91 22.46 -14.56
C GLU A 198 -5.33 21.28 -13.72
N LEU A 199 -5.78 21.53 -12.50
CA LEU A 199 -6.45 20.49 -11.72
C LEU A 199 -7.95 20.56 -11.95
N MET A 200 -8.50 19.53 -12.57
CA MET A 200 -9.93 19.34 -12.74
C MET A 200 -10.39 18.24 -11.79
N HIS A 201 -11.50 18.50 -11.09
CA HIS A 201 -12.00 17.64 -10.03
C HIS A 201 -13.49 17.33 -10.23
N TYR A 202 -13.87 16.06 -10.06
CA TYR A 202 -15.25 15.61 -10.02
C TYR A 202 -15.49 14.74 -8.78
N THR A 203 -16.56 15.00 -8.04
CA THR A 203 -17.03 14.16 -6.93
C THR A 203 -18.34 13.50 -7.31
N SER A 204 -18.50 12.24 -6.93
CA SER A 204 -19.73 11.47 -7.11
C SER A 204 -20.22 10.96 -5.77
N ASP A 205 -21.54 11.02 -5.55
CA ASP A 205 -22.21 10.40 -4.40
C ASP A 205 -22.65 8.95 -4.68
N LYS A 206 -22.76 8.56 -5.95
CA LYS A 206 -23.31 7.25 -6.38
C LYS A 206 -22.61 6.71 -7.64
N PRO A 207 -21.63 5.80 -7.50
CA PRO A 207 -21.01 5.39 -6.24
C PRO A 207 -20.20 6.54 -5.61
N PRO A 208 -20.04 6.58 -4.26
CA PRO A 208 -19.18 7.55 -3.59
C PRO A 208 -17.74 7.47 -4.12
N GLY A 209 -17.20 8.60 -4.57
CA GLY A 209 -15.84 8.64 -5.06
C GLY A 209 -15.42 9.97 -5.66
N VAL A 210 -14.16 10.01 -6.11
CA VAL A 210 -13.53 11.21 -6.67
C VAL A 210 -12.77 10.87 -7.95
N CYS A 211 -12.83 11.79 -8.92
CA CYS A 211 -12.01 11.73 -10.12
C CYS A 211 -11.17 13.00 -10.23
N LEU A 212 -9.89 12.84 -10.57
CA LEU A 212 -9.00 13.94 -10.92
C LEU A 212 -8.58 13.81 -12.38
N ALA A 213 -8.48 14.95 -13.05
CA ALA A 213 -7.92 15.06 -14.38
C ALA A 213 -6.90 16.21 -14.41
N LEU A 214 -5.76 15.99 -15.08
CA LEU A 214 -4.69 16.97 -15.23
C LEU A 214 -4.44 17.24 -16.72
N PRO A 215 -5.24 18.09 -17.39
CA PRO A 215 -4.90 18.56 -18.74
C PRO A 215 -3.58 19.31 -18.70
N ARG A 216 -2.58 18.80 -19.42
CA ARG A 216 -1.25 19.39 -19.59
C ARG A 216 -1.12 20.06 -20.94
N TYR A 217 -0.59 21.27 -20.95
CA TYR A 217 -0.41 22.05 -22.17
C TYR A 217 0.83 22.94 -22.08
N LEU A 218 1.46 23.17 -23.23
CA LEU A 218 2.52 24.17 -23.38
C LEU A 218 1.95 25.58 -23.16
N ARG A 219 2.78 26.50 -22.68
CA ARG A 219 2.34 27.88 -22.36
C ARG A 219 1.67 28.53 -23.58
N ASP A 220 0.47 29.05 -23.36
CA ASP A 220 -0.40 29.72 -24.34
C ASP A 220 -1.04 28.81 -25.43
N ASP A 221 -0.81 27.49 -25.38
CA ASP A 221 -1.47 26.52 -26.25
C ASP A 221 -2.84 26.08 -25.68
N LYS A 222 -3.80 25.80 -26.57
CA LYS A 222 -5.09 25.18 -26.25
C LYS A 222 -5.07 23.67 -26.49
N SER A 223 -4.06 23.14 -27.18
CA SER A 223 -3.80 21.72 -27.33
C SER A 223 -3.39 21.13 -25.99
N ILE A 224 -4.03 20.01 -25.63
CA ILE A 224 -3.69 19.21 -24.46
C ILE A 224 -2.91 18.00 -24.95
N ASP A 225 -1.64 17.93 -24.56
CA ASP A 225 -0.71 16.89 -25.00
C ASP A 225 -0.87 15.61 -24.17
N LEU A 226 -1.17 15.77 -22.88
CA LEU A 226 -1.44 14.67 -21.94
C LEU A 226 -2.68 14.98 -21.09
N LEU A 227 -3.62 14.02 -21.03
CA LEU A 227 -4.84 14.11 -20.24
C LEU A 227 -5.19 12.77 -19.58
N GLY A 228 -4.46 12.46 -18.52
CA GLY A 228 -4.81 11.38 -17.63
C GLY A 228 -6.03 11.73 -16.78
N ILE A 229 -6.95 10.79 -16.65
CA ILE A 229 -8.07 10.80 -15.70
C ILE A 229 -7.94 9.59 -14.80
N ILE A 230 -7.97 9.81 -13.50
CA ILE A 230 -7.97 8.75 -12.50
C ILE A 230 -9.22 8.92 -11.66
N CYS A 231 -9.95 7.84 -11.42
CA CYS A 231 -11.09 7.81 -10.52
C CYS A 231 -10.89 6.78 -9.42
N LEU A 232 -11.26 7.14 -8.19
CA LEU A 232 -11.19 6.29 -7.01
C LEU A 232 -12.59 6.17 -6.39
N GLY A 233 -13.06 4.94 -6.21
CA GLY A 233 -14.22 4.65 -5.36
C GLY A 233 -13.80 4.69 -3.89
N THR A 234 -14.29 5.67 -3.12
CA THR A 234 -13.79 5.91 -1.75
C THR A 234 -14.22 4.82 -0.77
N LEU A 235 -15.31 4.10 -1.06
CA LEU A 235 -15.77 2.96 -0.25
C LEU A 235 -15.26 1.61 -0.76
N SER A 236 -15.17 1.42 -2.07
CA SER A 236 -14.70 0.15 -2.65
C SER A 236 -13.18 0.03 -2.69
N ASN A 237 -12.47 1.14 -2.54
CA ASN A 237 -11.02 1.26 -2.72
C ASN A 237 -10.57 0.80 -4.11
N LYS A 238 -11.45 0.80 -5.12
CA LYS A 238 -11.09 0.47 -6.51
C LYS A 238 -10.72 1.74 -7.27
N ALA A 239 -9.71 1.65 -8.14
CA ALA A 239 -9.31 2.76 -8.99
C ALA A 239 -9.33 2.40 -10.48
N CYS A 240 -9.79 3.32 -11.31
CA CYS A 240 -9.77 3.20 -12.76
C CYS A 240 -8.99 4.35 -13.40
N PHE A 241 -8.39 4.04 -14.55
CA PHE A 241 -7.45 4.92 -15.24
C PHE A 241 -7.90 5.10 -16.68
N TRP A 242 -7.81 6.34 -17.16
CA TRP A 242 -8.02 6.70 -18.55
C TRP A 242 -6.95 7.70 -18.99
N ASP A 243 -6.62 7.70 -20.27
CA ASP A 243 -5.72 8.67 -20.88
C ASP A 243 -6.16 9.00 -22.31
N ASN A 244 -5.63 10.08 -22.88
CA ASN A 244 -5.90 10.43 -24.27
C ASN A 244 -5.28 9.37 -25.22
N PRO A 245 -5.94 9.02 -26.33
CA PRO A 245 -5.34 8.10 -27.31
C PRO A 245 -3.98 8.60 -27.80
N ALA A 246 -3.03 7.68 -27.97
CA ALA A 246 -1.70 7.99 -28.47
C ALA A 246 -1.79 8.79 -29.78
N SER A 247 -1.02 9.88 -29.88
CA SER A 247 -1.01 10.80 -31.04
C SER A 247 -2.29 11.63 -31.25
N LYS A 248 -3.25 11.62 -30.31
CA LYS A 248 -4.43 12.49 -30.34
C LYS A 248 -4.35 13.50 -29.21
N THR A 249 -4.35 14.79 -29.56
CA THR A 249 -4.50 15.87 -28.60
C THR A 249 -5.97 16.25 -28.46
N PHE A 250 -6.34 16.68 -27.26
CA PHE A 250 -7.66 17.27 -27.00
C PHE A 250 -7.54 18.79 -26.94
N ILE A 251 -8.68 19.48 -27.05
CA ILE A 251 -8.71 20.94 -26.97
C ILE A 251 -9.26 21.38 -25.62
N ARG A 252 -8.53 22.25 -24.93
CA ARG A 252 -8.91 22.81 -23.64
C ARG A 252 -10.28 23.48 -23.69
N GLY A 253 -11.15 23.08 -22.76
CA GLY A 253 -12.52 23.61 -22.64
C GLY A 253 -13.53 23.04 -23.62
N VAL A 254 -13.12 22.14 -24.54
CA VAL A 254 -14.04 21.42 -25.43
C VAL A 254 -14.41 20.09 -24.78
N GLN A 255 -15.71 19.79 -24.71
CA GLN A 255 -16.16 18.57 -24.06
C GLN A 255 -15.67 17.31 -24.78
N VAL A 256 -15.22 16.33 -23.99
CA VAL A 256 -14.77 15.00 -24.49
C VAL A 256 -15.47 13.93 -23.68
N ASP A 257 -16.14 12.99 -24.34
CA ASP A 257 -16.81 11.89 -23.67
C ASP A 257 -15.78 10.90 -23.12
N ILE A 258 -16.02 10.30 -21.95
CA ILE A 258 -15.10 9.33 -21.34
C ILE A 258 -14.85 8.13 -22.26
N LYS A 259 -15.80 7.78 -23.13
CA LYS A 259 -15.63 6.71 -24.13
C LYS A 259 -14.60 7.03 -25.22
N ASP A 260 -14.26 8.31 -25.39
CA ASP A 260 -13.25 8.77 -26.36
C ASP A 260 -11.82 8.71 -25.79
N PHE A 261 -11.69 8.39 -24.51
CA PHE A 261 -10.44 8.08 -23.84
C PHE A 261 -10.10 6.59 -23.97
N VAL A 262 -8.82 6.28 -23.80
CA VAL A 262 -8.34 4.90 -23.67
C VAL A 262 -8.32 4.56 -22.18
N GLY A 263 -8.81 3.38 -21.80
CA GLY A 263 -8.86 2.95 -20.40
C GLY A 263 -8.73 1.44 -20.27
N GLY A 264 -8.37 0.99 -19.07
CA GLY A 264 -8.28 -0.43 -18.74
C GLY A 264 -7.20 -1.13 -19.54
N TYR A 265 -7.55 -2.25 -20.17
CA TYR A 265 -6.61 -3.05 -20.95
C TYR A 265 -5.96 -2.25 -22.09
N ALA A 266 -6.72 -1.41 -22.80
CA ALA A 266 -6.22 -0.68 -23.97
C ALA A 266 -5.11 0.33 -23.66
N LEU A 267 -4.91 0.69 -22.38
CA LEU A 267 -3.80 1.55 -21.97
C LEU A 267 -2.43 0.90 -22.24
N GLU A 268 -2.32 -0.43 -22.20
CA GLU A 268 -1.08 -1.15 -22.51
C GLU A 268 -0.60 -0.87 -23.94
N ALA A 269 -1.53 -0.75 -24.89
CA ALA A 269 -1.22 -0.44 -26.28
C ALA A 269 -1.11 1.06 -26.57
N ASN A 270 -1.36 1.93 -25.57
CA ASN A 270 -1.39 3.39 -25.74
C ASN A 270 -0.01 4.04 -25.60
N ASP A 271 1.05 3.27 -25.32
CA ASP A 271 2.46 3.71 -25.26
C ASP A 271 2.74 4.91 -24.33
N GLN A 272 1.89 5.12 -23.32
CA GLN A 272 2.02 6.18 -22.30
C GLN A 272 2.48 5.63 -20.94
N GLY A 273 2.93 4.38 -20.91
CA GLY A 273 3.49 3.72 -19.74
C GLY A 273 2.48 2.90 -18.94
N THR A 274 2.95 2.38 -17.81
CA THR A 274 2.21 1.51 -16.89
C THR A 274 1.64 2.37 -15.77
N CYS A 275 0.37 2.78 -15.88
CA CYS A 275 -0.20 3.76 -14.94
C CYS A 275 -0.08 3.29 -13.48
N SER A 276 -0.41 2.04 -13.16
CA SER A 276 -0.35 1.53 -11.79
C SER A 276 1.06 1.33 -11.22
N ASP A 277 2.09 1.42 -12.06
CA ASP A 277 3.49 1.51 -11.62
C ASP A 277 3.75 2.92 -11.06
N CYS A 278 3.55 3.97 -11.86
CA CYS A 278 3.74 5.35 -11.40
C CYS A 278 2.76 5.76 -10.30
N HIS A 279 1.52 5.24 -10.34
CA HIS A 279 0.46 5.64 -9.42
C HIS A 279 0.35 4.76 -8.16
N ALA A 280 1.39 3.98 -7.83
CA ALA A 280 1.40 3.15 -6.63
C ALA A 280 1.43 3.98 -5.31
N GLY A 281 0.89 3.42 -4.24
CA GLY A 281 0.75 4.08 -2.94
C GLY A 281 -0.68 3.99 -2.41
N GLU A 282 -0.93 4.53 -1.21
CA GLU A 282 -2.29 4.63 -0.67
C GLU A 282 -3.12 5.68 -1.42
N ASN A 283 -2.47 6.59 -2.13
CA ASN A 283 -3.10 7.61 -2.96
C ASN A 283 -2.79 7.36 -4.45
N PRO A 284 -3.80 7.11 -5.31
CA PRO A 284 -3.57 6.87 -6.73
C PRO A 284 -3.18 8.12 -7.52
N PHE A 285 -3.26 9.33 -6.95
CA PHE A 285 -3.13 10.56 -7.74
C PHE A 285 -1.70 11.12 -7.85
N VAL A 286 -0.74 10.65 -7.03
CA VAL A 286 0.65 11.18 -6.96
C VAL A 286 0.65 12.73 -6.84
N VAL A 287 0.12 13.22 -5.72
CA VAL A 287 -0.07 14.66 -5.48
C VAL A 287 0.53 15.09 -4.16
N HIS A 288 0.72 16.41 -4.02
CA HIS A 288 0.93 17.07 -2.73
C HIS A 288 -0.38 17.74 -2.31
N PRO A 289 -1.19 17.14 -1.40
CA PRO A 289 -2.51 17.67 -1.06
C PRO A 289 -2.50 19.06 -0.43
N GLU A 290 -1.32 19.50 0.05
CA GLU A 290 -1.11 20.83 0.63
C GLU A 290 -0.91 21.92 -0.45
N LYS A 291 -0.66 21.55 -1.72
CA LYS A 291 -0.60 22.54 -2.81
C LYS A 291 -1.98 23.17 -3.03
N PRO A 292 -2.09 24.48 -3.31
CA PRO A 292 -3.37 25.20 -3.31
C PRO A 292 -4.51 24.56 -4.11
N PRO A 293 -4.28 24.00 -5.33
CA PRO A 293 -5.36 23.36 -6.08
C PRO A 293 -5.99 22.13 -5.37
N PHE A 294 -5.20 21.40 -4.57
CA PHE A 294 -5.63 20.16 -3.92
C PHE A 294 -6.23 20.35 -2.52
N VAL A 295 -6.08 21.54 -1.92
CA VAL A 295 -6.55 21.82 -0.57
C VAL A 295 -8.07 21.59 -0.47
N GLY A 296 -8.48 20.83 0.54
CA GLY A 296 -9.88 20.53 0.84
C GLY A 296 -10.54 19.48 -0.05
N LEU A 297 -9.77 18.76 -0.88
CA LEU A 297 -10.27 17.58 -1.60
C LEU A 297 -10.13 16.33 -0.74
N ASP A 298 -11.18 15.50 -0.72
CA ASP A 298 -11.12 14.16 -0.14
C ASP A 298 -10.63 13.18 -1.22
N LEU A 299 -9.31 12.98 -1.25
CA LEU A 299 -8.62 12.22 -2.30
C LEU A 299 -8.38 10.76 -1.93
N PHE A 300 -8.96 10.28 -0.83
CA PHE A 300 -8.54 9.03 -0.22
C PHE A 300 -9.73 8.09 0.00
N GLY A 301 -9.49 6.80 -0.25
CA GLY A 301 -10.42 5.75 0.13
C GLY A 301 -10.29 5.39 1.61
N THR A 302 -11.17 4.50 2.07
CA THR A 302 -11.13 3.91 3.42
C THR A 302 -10.02 2.86 3.59
N GLY A 303 -9.28 2.54 2.53
CA GLY A 303 -8.25 1.51 2.52
C GLY A 303 -7.20 1.68 1.43
N TRP A 304 -6.31 0.69 1.33
CA TRP A 304 -5.31 0.62 0.27
C TRP A 304 -6.00 0.33 -1.06
N TYR A 305 -5.74 1.15 -2.09
CA TYR A 305 -6.52 1.04 -3.31
C TYR A 305 -6.04 -0.11 -4.21
N GLU A 306 -6.99 -0.70 -4.95
CA GLU A 306 -6.78 -1.78 -5.89
C GLU A 306 -7.06 -1.28 -7.33
N PRO A 307 -6.04 -1.18 -8.21
CA PRO A 307 -6.23 -0.72 -9.57
C PRO A 307 -6.98 -1.75 -10.42
N ILE A 308 -7.92 -1.30 -11.26
CA ILE A 308 -8.54 -2.10 -12.32
C ILE A 308 -7.77 -1.82 -13.61
N VAL A 309 -6.68 -2.56 -13.81
CA VAL A 309 -5.73 -2.38 -14.92
C VAL A 309 -5.28 -3.72 -15.48
N HIS A 310 -4.51 -3.70 -16.57
CA HIS A 310 -3.98 -4.91 -17.16
C HIS A 310 -3.26 -5.79 -16.11
N GLN A 311 -3.49 -7.09 -16.17
CA GLN A 311 -3.00 -8.05 -15.15
C GLN A 311 -1.47 -8.16 -15.08
N ASP A 312 -0.76 -7.72 -16.14
CA ASP A 312 0.70 -7.75 -16.20
C ASP A 312 1.31 -6.51 -15.55
N TRP A 313 0.48 -5.52 -15.20
CA TRP A 313 0.93 -4.31 -14.52
C TRP A 313 1.04 -4.53 -13.00
N PRO A 314 1.90 -3.78 -12.30
CA PRO A 314 1.97 -3.82 -10.84
C PRO A 314 0.61 -3.49 -10.21
N GLN A 315 0.15 -4.34 -9.30
CA GLN A 315 -1.18 -4.21 -8.66
C GLN A 315 -1.10 -3.42 -7.35
N ASN A 316 -0.44 -2.26 -7.39
CA ASN A 316 -0.22 -1.38 -6.23
C ASN A 316 0.32 -2.12 -4.98
N PRO A 317 1.56 -2.65 -4.99
CA PRO A 317 2.10 -3.37 -3.84
C PRO A 317 2.31 -2.42 -2.66
N GLY A 318 1.97 -2.84 -1.44
CA GLY A 318 2.09 -2.02 -0.23
C GLY A 318 1.02 -2.37 0.81
N PRO A 319 0.87 -1.56 1.88
CA PRO A 319 1.70 -0.39 2.23
C PRO A 319 3.14 -0.75 2.62
N SER A 320 4.05 0.21 2.48
CA SER A 320 5.39 0.15 3.06
C SER A 320 5.40 0.77 4.45
N TYR A 321 6.07 0.08 5.38
CA TYR A 321 6.40 0.60 6.72
C TYR A 321 7.92 0.80 6.88
N LEU A 322 8.66 0.84 5.76
CA LEU A 322 10.13 0.90 5.74
C LEU A 322 10.68 1.98 6.67
N LEU A 323 10.08 3.16 6.61
CA LEU A 323 10.59 4.35 7.27
C LEU A 323 10.35 4.37 8.79
N GLU A 324 9.37 3.60 9.26
CA GLU A 324 9.05 3.59 10.68
C GLU A 324 10.24 3.16 11.54
N ALA A 325 11.05 2.23 11.04
CA ALA A 325 12.19 1.68 11.76
C ALA A 325 13.53 2.35 11.41
N VAL A 326 13.53 3.33 10.52
CA VAL A 326 14.72 4.12 10.20
C VAL A 326 14.71 5.37 11.08
N SER A 327 15.79 5.61 11.81
CA SER A 327 15.97 6.87 12.54
C SER A 327 16.56 7.90 11.58
N SER A 328 15.97 9.09 11.56
CA SER A 328 16.40 10.21 10.72
C SER A 328 16.09 11.52 11.43
N GLU A 329 16.92 12.55 11.23
CA GLU A 329 16.75 13.85 11.86
C GLU A 329 15.44 14.50 11.40
N GLY A 330 15.23 14.52 10.08
CA GLY A 330 13.98 14.82 9.38
C GLY A 330 13.35 13.53 8.88
N ARG A 331 12.02 13.44 9.00
CA ARG A 331 11.27 12.19 8.87
C ARG A 331 10.27 12.22 7.71
N CYS A 332 10.49 11.47 6.63
CA CYS A 332 9.52 11.40 5.52
C CYS A 332 8.17 10.78 5.92
N ASP A 333 8.12 9.95 6.95
CA ASP A 333 6.89 9.36 7.50
C ASP A 333 6.06 10.34 8.33
N SER A 334 6.52 11.57 8.57
CA SER A 334 5.67 12.63 9.14
C SER A 334 4.49 12.97 8.23
N CYS A 335 4.70 12.84 6.91
CA CYS A 335 3.67 13.02 5.88
C CYS A 335 3.25 11.66 5.30
N HIS A 336 4.19 10.73 5.12
CA HIS A 336 3.96 9.48 4.40
C HIS A 336 3.69 8.27 5.30
N ARG A 337 2.53 8.30 5.96
CA ARG A 337 2.03 7.24 6.83
C ARG A 337 0.51 7.17 6.78
N ALA A 338 -0.10 6.20 7.47
CA ALA A 338 -1.56 6.06 7.48
C ALA A 338 -2.19 7.38 8.00
N GLY A 339 -3.09 7.96 7.21
CA GLY A 339 -3.72 9.26 7.53
C GLY A 339 -2.85 10.50 7.44
N GLY A 340 -1.55 10.38 7.13
CA GLY A 340 -0.72 11.54 6.84
C GLY A 340 -1.12 12.21 5.51
N SER A 341 -0.78 13.49 5.33
CA SER A 341 -1.14 14.22 4.11
C SER A 341 -0.52 13.61 2.85
N GLY A 342 0.66 12.98 2.94
CA GLY A 342 1.31 12.26 1.84
C GLY A 342 0.89 10.80 1.69
N ARG A 343 0.19 10.24 2.69
CA ARG A 343 -0.21 8.82 2.82
C ARG A 343 0.94 7.80 2.70
N ARG A 344 0.68 6.52 2.94
CA ARG A 344 1.74 5.49 2.93
C ARG A 344 2.33 5.27 1.53
N PHE A 345 3.65 5.10 1.49
CA PHE A 345 4.38 4.64 0.31
C PHE A 345 3.98 3.22 -0.10
N PRO A 346 4.08 2.86 -1.39
CA PRO A 346 4.00 1.47 -1.81
C PRO A 346 5.21 0.67 -1.31
N ALA A 347 5.09 -0.66 -1.31
CA ALA A 347 6.21 -1.57 -1.07
C ALA A 347 7.20 -1.49 -2.25
N LEU A 348 8.19 -0.60 -2.10
CA LEU A 348 9.20 -0.31 -3.12
C LEU A 348 10.04 -1.53 -3.48
N SER A 349 10.20 -1.76 -4.79
CA SER A 349 11.05 -2.80 -5.36
C SER A 349 11.28 -2.52 -6.86
N LYS A 350 12.06 -3.37 -7.53
CA LYS A 350 12.27 -3.42 -8.98
C LYS A 350 10.99 -3.73 -9.77
N GLU A 351 9.91 -4.15 -9.10
CA GLU A 351 8.59 -4.30 -9.73
C GLU A 351 7.86 -2.96 -9.92
N LEU A 352 8.36 -1.88 -9.32
CA LEU A 352 7.83 -0.53 -9.50
C LEU A 352 8.88 0.40 -10.13
N PRO A 353 9.41 0.09 -11.34
CA PRO A 353 10.47 0.89 -11.94
C PRO A 353 10.03 2.33 -12.22
N GLY A 354 8.79 2.56 -12.66
CA GLY A 354 8.21 3.88 -12.88
C GLY A 354 8.04 4.66 -11.58
N TYR A 355 7.49 4.04 -10.52
CA TYR A 355 7.42 4.69 -9.22
C TYR A 355 8.81 5.08 -8.72
N CYS A 356 9.76 4.15 -8.79
CA CYS A 356 11.07 4.34 -8.21
C CYS A 356 11.94 5.33 -8.98
N ALA A 357 12.02 5.18 -10.31
CA ALA A 357 12.92 5.98 -11.14
C ALA A 357 12.31 7.32 -11.53
N ILE A 358 10.98 7.43 -11.61
CA ILE A 358 10.30 8.66 -11.98
C ILE A 358 9.75 9.30 -10.72
N VAL A 359 8.76 8.71 -10.06
CA VAL A 359 8.03 9.39 -8.99
C VAL A 359 8.93 9.71 -7.78
N LEU A 360 9.54 8.69 -7.18
CA LEU A 360 10.36 8.89 -5.99
C LEU A 360 11.57 9.79 -6.29
N GLU A 361 12.36 9.50 -7.33
CA GLU A 361 13.56 10.28 -7.63
C GLU A 361 13.26 11.73 -7.99
N THR A 362 12.22 11.99 -8.79
CA THR A 362 11.76 13.34 -9.12
C THR A 362 11.30 14.11 -7.87
N ALA A 363 10.73 13.39 -6.90
CA ALA A 363 10.35 13.98 -5.63
C ALA A 363 11.57 14.32 -4.75
N VAL A 364 12.58 13.45 -4.65
CA VAL A 364 13.70 13.61 -3.68
C VAL A 364 14.97 14.26 -4.24
N SER A 365 15.16 14.32 -5.57
CA SER A 365 16.41 14.79 -6.20
C SER A 365 16.36 16.26 -6.63
N PRO A 366 17.42 17.06 -6.38
CA PRO A 366 17.63 18.38 -7.00
C PRO A 366 18.35 18.32 -8.37
N PRO A 367 18.15 19.33 -9.25
CA PRO A 367 17.11 20.37 -9.24
C PRO A 367 15.92 19.99 -10.14
N LEU A 368 14.74 20.43 -9.69
CA LEU A 368 13.39 20.30 -10.23
C LEU A 368 12.82 18.88 -10.49
N PRO A 369 11.57 18.66 -10.06
CA PRO A 369 10.76 19.52 -9.20
C PRO A 369 11.18 19.41 -7.72
N GLY A 370 11.87 18.34 -7.29
CA GLY A 370 12.45 18.21 -5.95
C GLY A 370 11.46 18.51 -4.83
N THR A 371 10.25 17.95 -4.95
CA THR A 371 9.09 18.30 -4.12
C THR A 371 9.13 17.79 -2.68
N MET A 372 10.12 16.96 -2.33
CA MET A 372 10.34 16.42 -1.00
C MET A 372 11.77 16.72 -0.50
N PRO A 373 11.93 17.09 0.78
CA PRO A 373 10.89 17.47 1.74
C PRO A 373 10.24 18.82 1.34
N PRO A 374 9.01 19.10 1.78
CA PRO A 374 8.31 20.33 1.41
C PRO A 374 8.90 21.57 2.11
N TYR A 375 8.67 22.76 1.53
CA TYR A 375 8.84 24.09 2.17
C TYR A 375 10.21 24.46 2.78
N GLY A 376 11.31 24.21 2.06
CA GLY A 376 12.62 24.73 2.48
C GLY A 376 13.23 24.03 3.70
N ALA A 377 12.66 22.90 4.12
CA ALA A 377 13.29 22.01 5.08
C ALA A 377 14.68 21.56 4.58
N ASP A 378 15.64 21.43 5.51
CA ASP A 378 16.98 20.99 5.17
C ASP A 378 16.96 19.52 4.73
N ARG A 379 17.22 19.31 3.43
CA ARG A 379 17.25 17.98 2.81
C ARG A 379 18.23 17.02 3.47
N SER A 380 19.33 17.54 4.02
CA SER A 380 20.35 16.71 4.67
C SER A 380 19.77 15.91 5.84
N GLN A 381 18.78 16.48 6.54
CA GLN A 381 18.10 15.87 7.67
C GLN A 381 17.28 14.62 7.27
N PHE A 382 16.88 14.48 6.00
CA PHE A 382 16.04 13.37 5.51
C PHE A 382 16.83 12.26 4.81
N THR A 383 18.17 12.39 4.73
CA THR A 383 19.03 11.52 3.92
C THR A 383 18.87 10.05 4.28
N ALA A 384 18.78 9.71 5.58
CA ALA A 384 18.62 8.32 6.01
C ALA A 384 17.31 7.69 5.50
N HIS A 385 16.19 8.42 5.52
CA HIS A 385 14.92 7.94 4.96
C HIS A 385 14.99 7.83 3.44
N VAL A 386 15.53 8.84 2.76
CA VAL A 386 15.65 8.84 1.29
C VAL A 386 16.52 7.68 0.81
N ASP A 387 17.65 7.43 1.47
CA ASP A 387 18.54 6.33 1.13
C ASP A 387 17.89 4.97 1.39
N ALA A 388 17.09 4.83 2.46
CA ALA A 388 16.31 3.63 2.70
C ALA A 388 15.31 3.36 1.56
N LEU A 389 14.56 4.38 1.12
CA LEU A 389 13.61 4.26 0.00
C LEU A 389 14.32 3.90 -1.31
N ARG A 390 15.42 4.59 -1.64
CA ARG A 390 16.25 4.31 -2.83
C ARG A 390 16.81 2.90 -2.82
N LYS A 391 17.29 2.46 -1.66
CA LYS A 391 17.77 1.09 -1.48
C LYS A 391 16.63 0.14 -1.77
N ALA A 392 15.45 0.30 -1.14
CA ALA A 392 14.27 -0.54 -1.39
C ALA A 392 13.85 -0.57 -2.86
N CYS A 393 13.89 0.56 -3.57
CA CYS A 393 13.61 0.63 -5.01
C CYS A 393 14.50 -0.26 -5.89
N LYS A 394 15.75 -0.48 -5.48
CA LYS A 394 16.68 -1.36 -6.19
C LYS A 394 16.48 -2.85 -5.82
N ALA A 395 15.49 -3.19 -4.97
CA ALA A 395 15.26 -4.56 -4.48
C ALA A 395 14.62 -5.45 -5.53
N PRO A 396 14.97 -6.74 -5.65
CA PRO A 396 13.97 -7.66 -6.18
C PRO A 396 12.69 -7.58 -5.31
N LYS A 397 11.55 -8.01 -5.85
CA LYS A 397 10.37 -8.23 -5.01
C LYS A 397 10.75 -9.13 -3.81
N PRO A 398 10.23 -8.90 -2.60
CA PRO A 398 10.28 -9.90 -1.55
C PRO A 398 9.75 -11.26 -2.04
N THR A 399 10.64 -12.21 -2.34
CA THR A 399 10.28 -13.59 -2.70
C THR A 399 10.50 -14.50 -1.50
N GLY A 400 9.68 -14.35 -0.47
CA GLY A 400 9.65 -15.33 0.59
C GLY A 400 8.74 -16.51 0.25
N THR A 401 9.07 -17.66 0.79
CA THR A 401 8.33 -18.91 0.62
C THR A 401 7.76 -19.38 1.94
N THR A 402 6.57 -19.98 1.91
CA THR A 402 6.02 -20.67 3.08
C THR A 402 6.76 -21.99 3.30
N VAL A 403 7.24 -22.23 4.52
CA VAL A 403 7.92 -23.45 4.93
C VAL A 403 7.24 -24.03 6.18
N PRO A 404 7.51 -25.29 6.59
CA PRO A 404 7.01 -25.81 7.86
C PRO A 404 7.44 -24.94 9.05
N GLY A 405 6.52 -24.65 9.96
CA GLY A 405 6.71 -23.72 11.09
C GLY A 405 7.13 -24.37 12.41
N ASN A 406 7.56 -25.64 12.38
CA ASN A 406 7.94 -26.41 13.57
C ASN A 406 9.35 -26.02 14.07
N ILE A 407 9.56 -24.73 14.36
CA ILE A 407 10.82 -24.21 14.89
C ILE A 407 10.70 -24.13 16.41
N PRO A 408 11.64 -24.71 17.18
CA PRO A 408 11.61 -24.60 18.64
C PRO A 408 11.67 -23.14 19.11
N ASP A 409 10.86 -22.84 20.11
CA ASP A 409 10.81 -21.55 20.81
C ASP A 409 12.06 -21.36 21.69
N ASP A 410 12.73 -20.21 21.58
CA ASP A 410 13.71 -19.77 22.58
C ASP A 410 13.00 -18.98 23.68
N THR A 411 12.54 -19.69 24.72
CA THR A 411 11.82 -19.09 25.84
C THR A 411 12.65 -18.10 26.67
N GLY A 412 13.96 -17.98 26.40
CA GLY A 412 14.85 -16.99 27.02
C GLY A 412 15.08 -15.74 26.18
N TYR A 413 14.68 -15.74 24.91
CA TYR A 413 14.89 -14.61 24.01
C TYR A 413 13.65 -13.70 23.94
N LEU A 414 13.89 -12.39 23.92
CA LEU A 414 12.84 -11.37 23.74
C LEU A 414 13.46 -10.12 23.13
N SER A 415 12.86 -9.57 22.07
CA SER A 415 13.36 -8.32 21.50
C SER A 415 12.95 -7.12 22.36
N PRO A 416 13.77 -6.06 22.43
CA PRO A 416 13.32 -4.80 22.98
C PRO A 416 12.14 -4.24 22.19
N PRO A 417 11.19 -3.55 22.84
CA PRO A 417 10.23 -2.73 22.13
C PRO A 417 10.93 -1.47 21.56
N VAL A 418 10.23 -0.68 20.75
CA VAL A 418 10.76 0.52 20.10
C VAL A 418 10.10 1.76 20.71
N VAL A 419 10.91 2.68 21.24
CA VAL A 419 10.43 4.02 21.62
C VAL A 419 10.13 4.81 20.34
N ILE A 420 8.94 5.40 20.25
CA ILE A 420 8.51 6.18 19.08
C ILE A 420 9.13 7.58 19.17
N ASP A 421 9.95 7.94 18.18
CA ASP A 421 10.59 9.24 18.02
C ASP A 421 9.80 10.13 17.03
N PRO A 422 10.02 11.47 17.01
CA PRO A 422 10.90 12.26 17.86
C PRO A 422 10.36 12.48 19.29
N LEU A 423 11.27 12.73 20.23
CA LEU A 423 10.95 13.16 21.60
C LEU A 423 11.47 14.57 21.85
N TYR A 424 10.63 15.43 22.43
CA TYR A 424 10.97 16.82 22.69
C TYR A 424 11.00 17.14 24.20
N GLY A 425 11.77 18.16 24.55
CA GLY A 425 11.76 18.73 25.90
C GLY A 425 10.34 19.11 26.33
N CYS A 426 10.08 19.02 27.63
CA CYS A 426 8.81 19.27 28.32
C CYS A 426 7.65 18.33 27.94
N ALA A 427 7.84 17.39 27.02
CA ALA A 427 6.86 16.34 26.79
C ALA A 427 6.64 15.54 28.08
N THR A 428 5.40 15.16 28.34
CA THR A 428 4.99 14.42 29.55
C THR A 428 4.44 13.03 29.24
N GLN A 429 4.48 12.64 27.96
CA GLN A 429 4.14 11.30 27.53
C GLN A 429 5.11 10.80 26.48
N VAL A 430 5.37 9.49 26.51
CA VAL A 430 6.22 8.79 25.57
C VAL A 430 5.46 7.58 25.05
N ALA A 431 5.55 7.34 23.75
CA ALA A 431 4.95 6.17 23.12
C ALA A 431 5.99 5.09 22.84
N VAL A 432 5.57 3.83 22.97
CA VAL A 432 6.37 2.64 22.66
C VAL A 432 5.55 1.72 21.75
N ARG A 433 6.21 0.95 20.89
CA ARG A 433 5.59 -0.10 20.05
C ARG A 433 6.46 -1.35 20.00
N GLY A 434 6.02 -2.39 19.31
CA GLY A 434 6.77 -3.64 19.15
C GLY A 434 6.67 -4.59 20.34
N ALA A 435 5.97 -4.20 21.41
CA ALA A 435 5.84 -5.00 22.62
C ALA A 435 4.91 -6.21 22.39
N VAL A 436 5.29 -7.36 22.92
CA VAL A 436 4.45 -8.57 22.90
C VAL A 436 3.20 -8.29 23.74
N LEU A 437 2.04 -8.74 23.25
CA LEU A 437 0.80 -8.60 23.99
C LEU A 437 0.92 -9.27 25.39
N ASP A 438 0.36 -8.63 26.42
CA ASP A 438 0.48 -9.01 27.83
C ASP A 438 1.90 -8.92 28.43
N ALA A 439 2.91 -8.46 27.68
CA ALA A 439 4.24 -8.21 28.24
C ALA A 439 4.23 -6.99 29.15
N LYS A 440 5.00 -7.05 30.24
CA LYS A 440 5.26 -5.88 31.07
C LYS A 440 6.34 -5.04 30.39
N VAL A 441 5.98 -3.85 29.94
CA VAL A 441 6.91 -2.89 29.32
C VAL A 441 7.37 -1.90 30.37
N THR A 442 8.68 -1.70 30.49
CA THR A 442 9.30 -0.73 31.40
C THR A 442 10.05 0.33 30.60
N LEU A 443 9.72 1.59 30.84
CA LEU A 443 10.38 2.75 30.22
C LEU A 443 11.47 3.28 31.14
N THR A 444 12.61 3.67 30.56
CA THR A 444 13.72 4.29 31.29
C THR A 444 14.09 5.64 30.71
N ILE A 445 14.49 6.56 31.59
CA ILE A 445 15.07 7.87 31.24
C ILE A 445 16.43 7.97 31.92
N ASN A 446 17.48 8.20 31.13
CA ASN A 446 18.87 8.25 31.59
C ASN A 446 19.28 7.01 32.40
N GLY A 447 18.81 5.83 31.96
CA GLY A 447 19.08 4.54 32.61
C GLY A 447 18.27 4.28 33.90
N THR A 448 17.37 5.18 34.29
CA THR A 448 16.49 5.01 35.46
C THR A 448 15.07 4.64 35.02
N ASP A 449 14.48 3.62 35.64
CA ASP A 449 13.08 3.22 35.39
C ASP A 449 12.13 4.35 35.83
N VAL A 450 11.24 4.78 34.91
CA VAL A 450 10.26 5.86 35.18
C VAL A 450 8.81 5.40 35.18
N GLY A 451 8.54 4.19 34.67
CA GLY A 451 7.21 3.61 34.69
C GLY A 451 7.15 2.25 34.01
N SER A 452 6.10 1.48 34.31
CA SER A 452 5.80 0.22 33.66
C SER A 452 4.31 0.04 33.44
N LEU A 453 3.92 -0.64 32.35
CA LEU A 453 2.54 -1.03 32.04
C LEU A 453 2.49 -2.44 31.46
N ILE A 454 1.29 -3.01 31.34
CA ILE A 454 1.05 -4.25 30.59
C ILE A 454 0.61 -3.88 29.18
N ALA A 455 1.33 -4.37 28.17
CA ALA A 455 1.06 -4.07 26.78
C ALA A 455 -0.26 -4.71 26.32
N ARG A 456 -1.16 -3.89 25.80
CA ARG A 456 -2.45 -4.27 25.19
C ARG A 456 -2.56 -3.84 23.72
N SER A 457 -1.59 -3.07 23.23
CA SER A 457 -1.49 -2.50 21.89
C SER A 457 -0.05 -2.64 21.39
N PRO A 458 0.23 -3.62 20.51
CA PRO A 458 1.56 -3.81 19.93
C PRO A 458 2.08 -2.61 19.16
N ASN A 459 1.18 -1.76 18.65
CA ASN A 459 1.55 -0.64 17.78
C ASN A 459 1.66 0.68 18.55
N HIS A 460 1.09 0.80 19.76
CA HIS A 460 1.08 2.06 20.50
C HIS A 460 0.74 1.88 21.98
N GLU A 461 1.75 1.96 22.84
CA GLU A 461 1.65 2.03 24.30
C GLU A 461 2.07 3.39 24.81
N VAL A 462 1.30 3.99 25.72
CA VAL A 462 1.56 5.37 26.21
C VAL A 462 1.97 5.36 27.68
N PHE A 463 3.13 5.94 27.95
CA PHE A 463 3.65 6.19 29.30
C PHE A 463 3.42 7.64 29.68
N ASN A 464 2.94 7.89 30.90
CA ASN A 464 3.07 9.19 31.53
C ASN A 464 4.45 9.28 32.18
N VAL A 465 5.20 10.34 31.87
CA VAL A 465 6.56 10.55 32.35
C VAL A 465 6.72 11.93 32.98
N PRO A 466 7.73 12.14 33.83
CA PRO A 466 8.18 13.49 34.16
C PRO A 466 8.47 14.30 32.89
N ALA A 467 8.34 15.63 32.97
CA ALA A 467 8.67 16.51 31.86
C ALA A 467 10.11 16.24 31.38
N LEU A 468 10.25 15.84 30.12
CA LEU A 468 11.55 15.51 29.53
C LEU A 468 12.46 16.73 29.44
N VAL A 469 13.77 16.54 29.50
CA VAL A 469 14.78 17.58 29.32
C VAL A 469 15.55 17.29 28.03
N ALA A 470 15.83 18.33 27.23
CA ALA A 470 16.66 18.17 26.04
C ALA A 470 18.03 17.57 26.42
N GLY A 471 18.41 16.49 25.75
CA GLY A 471 19.58 15.68 26.07
C GLY A 471 19.30 14.39 26.83
N ASP A 472 18.10 14.24 27.43
CA ASP A 472 17.67 12.99 28.04
C ASP A 472 17.73 11.83 27.04
N LYS A 473 18.05 10.63 27.54
CA LYS A 473 18.10 9.40 26.78
C LYS A 473 16.96 8.49 27.21
N VAL A 474 16.05 8.18 26.29
CA VAL A 474 14.87 7.37 26.56
C VAL A 474 15.01 6.03 25.88
N SER A 475 14.77 4.95 26.62
CA SER A 475 14.75 3.59 26.09
C SER A 475 13.68 2.75 26.80
N ALA A 476 13.31 1.62 26.23
CA ALA A 476 12.33 0.71 26.83
C ALA A 476 12.82 -0.74 26.80
N ARG A 477 12.36 -1.55 27.75
CA ARG A 477 12.52 -3.01 27.76
C ARG A 477 11.18 -3.68 28.05
N GLN A 478 11.09 -4.98 27.80
CA GLN A 478 9.89 -5.75 28.10
C GLN A 478 10.20 -7.09 28.77
N GLU A 479 9.22 -7.59 29.52
CA GLU A 479 9.25 -8.87 30.22
C GLU A 479 8.03 -9.69 29.77
N SER A 480 8.24 -10.93 29.31
CA SER A 480 7.16 -11.85 28.94
C SER A 480 7.49 -13.26 29.43
N GLY A 481 6.70 -13.75 30.39
CA GLY A 481 7.03 -14.99 31.10
C GLY A 481 8.35 -14.87 31.85
N ALA A 482 9.32 -15.73 31.52
CA ALA A 482 10.67 -15.69 32.09
C ALA A 482 11.66 -14.86 31.25
N ALA A 483 11.30 -14.49 30.02
CA ALA A 483 12.17 -13.74 29.13
C ALA A 483 12.15 -12.25 29.47
N VAL A 484 13.33 -11.63 29.48
CA VAL A 484 13.50 -10.19 29.65
C VAL A 484 14.38 -9.69 28.52
N SER A 485 13.89 -8.71 27.77
CA SER A 485 14.70 -8.12 26.70
C SER A 485 15.77 -7.18 27.22
N GLY A 486 16.80 -6.94 26.41
CA GLY A 486 17.69 -5.80 26.59
C GLY A 486 16.95 -4.46 26.44
N PRO A 487 17.60 -3.32 26.71
CA PRO A 487 17.03 -2.01 26.40
C PRO A 487 16.96 -1.79 24.88
N SER A 488 15.95 -1.05 24.43
CA SER A 488 15.86 -0.53 23.06
C SER A 488 17.02 0.43 22.76
N PRO A 489 17.29 0.73 21.47
CA PRO A 489 18.10 1.89 21.12
C PRO A 489 17.63 3.15 21.85
N GLU A 490 18.57 3.95 22.33
CA GLU A 490 18.27 5.19 23.06
C GLU A 490 17.79 6.27 22.08
N ILE A 491 16.65 6.86 22.37
CA ILE A 491 16.18 8.08 21.69
C ILE A 491 16.60 9.29 22.51
N LYS A 492 17.37 10.18 21.88
CA LYS A 492 17.79 11.43 22.52
C LYS A 492 16.67 12.48 22.40
N VAL A 493 16.24 13.00 23.54
CA VAL A 493 15.30 14.12 23.60
C VAL A 493 15.97 15.37 23.03
N ARG A 494 15.29 16.06 22.12
CA ARG A 494 15.78 17.28 21.47
C ARG A 494 14.99 18.51 21.90
N ASP A 495 15.56 19.69 21.70
CA ASP A 495 14.82 20.95 21.82
C ASP A 495 13.89 21.08 20.61
N HIS A 496 12.59 21.34 20.83
CA HIS A 496 11.64 21.50 19.73
C HIS A 496 11.96 22.71 18.86
N LYS A 497 12.73 23.68 19.35
CA LYS A 497 13.19 24.85 18.56
C LYS A 497 14.21 24.49 17.49
N VAL A 498 14.83 23.31 17.55
CA VAL A 498 15.67 22.81 16.45
C VAL A 498 14.80 22.51 15.24
N ASP A 499 13.68 21.82 15.45
CA ASP A 499 12.78 21.40 14.37
C ASP A 499 11.76 22.51 14.02
N PHE A 500 11.46 23.41 14.96
CA PHE A 500 10.51 24.52 14.82
C PHE A 500 11.12 25.86 15.27
N PRO A 501 12.17 26.37 14.56
CA PRO A 501 12.89 27.58 14.97
C PRO A 501 12.04 28.85 14.95
N THR A 502 10.95 28.87 14.17
CA THR A 502 9.97 29.96 14.11
C THR A 502 8.81 29.80 15.10
N GLY A 503 8.87 28.83 16.00
CA GLY A 503 7.81 28.48 16.94
C GLY A 503 6.92 27.33 16.44
N LEU A 504 6.09 26.80 17.35
CA LEU A 504 5.23 25.65 17.08
C LEU A 504 4.25 25.93 15.93
N PRO A 505 4.11 25.00 14.96
CA PRO A 505 3.13 25.13 13.89
C PRO A 505 1.71 25.04 14.45
N ALA A 506 0.74 25.67 13.77
CA ALA A 506 -0.66 25.50 14.08
C ALA A 506 -1.04 24.01 13.94
N PRO A 507 -1.76 23.40 14.90
CA PRO A 507 -2.26 22.05 14.73
C PRO A 507 -3.32 22.03 13.62
N ALA A 508 -3.55 20.85 13.05
CA ALA A 508 -4.57 20.64 12.03
C ALA A 508 -5.63 19.68 12.56
N ILE A 509 -6.89 20.09 12.53
CA ILE A 509 -7.99 19.14 12.69
C ILE A 509 -8.06 18.34 11.40
N ASP A 510 -7.82 17.04 11.51
CA ASP A 510 -7.63 16.13 10.39
C ASP A 510 -8.33 14.82 10.73
N PRO A 511 -9.29 14.35 9.92
CA PRO A 511 -9.84 14.99 8.74
C PRO A 511 -10.62 16.26 9.08
N THR A 512 -10.67 17.18 8.13
CA THR A 512 -11.46 18.42 8.26
C THR A 512 -12.97 18.16 8.32
N LEU A 513 -13.40 17.00 7.81
CA LEU A 513 -14.81 16.59 7.79
C LEU A 513 -15.24 16.03 9.16
N ILE A 514 -15.97 16.85 9.91
CA ILE A 514 -16.57 16.49 11.20
C ILE A 514 -18.06 16.28 10.99
N TYR A 515 -18.60 15.15 11.41
CA TYR A 515 -20.03 14.87 11.28
C TYR A 515 -20.82 15.21 12.54
N GLU A 516 -22.10 15.54 12.34
CA GLU A 516 -23.13 15.50 13.36
C GLU A 516 -23.15 14.12 14.03
N CYS A 517 -23.48 14.09 15.33
CA CYS A 517 -23.51 12.87 16.14
C CYS A 517 -22.17 12.17 16.39
N ALA A 518 -21.06 12.69 15.85
CA ALA A 518 -19.74 12.21 16.24
C ALA A 518 -19.43 12.52 17.71
N GLU A 519 -18.52 11.73 18.30
CA GLU A 519 -18.10 11.87 19.69
C GLU A 519 -16.65 12.38 19.85
N VAL A 520 -15.84 12.20 18.81
CA VAL A 520 -14.41 12.52 18.81
C VAL A 520 -14.05 13.28 17.55
N ILE A 521 -13.06 14.17 17.67
CA ILE A 521 -12.30 14.65 16.53
C ILE A 521 -10.88 14.13 16.66
N SER A 522 -10.13 14.22 15.57
CA SER A 522 -8.71 13.96 15.59
C SER A 522 -7.93 15.19 15.17
N VAL A 523 -6.76 15.35 15.79
CA VAL A 523 -5.91 16.52 15.58
C VAL A 523 -4.48 16.06 15.34
N ARG A 524 -3.91 16.53 14.22
CA ARG A 524 -2.48 16.45 13.92
C ARG A 524 -1.75 17.60 14.60
N HIS A 525 -0.65 17.31 15.29
CA HIS A 525 0.13 18.29 16.03
C HIS A 525 1.57 17.81 16.26
N VAL A 526 2.39 18.60 16.97
CA VAL A 526 3.76 18.19 17.34
C VAL A 526 3.70 17.10 18.44
N PRO A 527 4.43 15.97 18.32
CA PRO A 527 4.49 14.94 19.37
C PRO A 527 4.89 15.50 20.74
N GLY A 528 4.34 14.97 21.82
CA GLY A 528 4.70 15.42 23.18
C GLY A 528 4.02 16.72 23.63
N ALA A 529 3.47 17.51 22.70
CA ALA A 529 2.81 18.77 23.02
C ALA A 529 1.49 18.56 23.76
N LYS A 530 1.12 19.52 24.60
CA LYS A 530 -0.23 19.57 25.18
C LYS A 530 -1.19 20.13 24.15
N LEU A 531 -2.13 19.30 23.71
CA LEU A 531 -3.22 19.66 22.80
C LEU A 531 -4.39 20.24 23.59
N THR A 532 -4.96 21.33 23.10
CA THR A 532 -6.18 21.96 23.62
C THR A 532 -7.16 22.21 22.49
N VAL A 533 -8.41 21.77 22.64
CA VAL A 533 -9.49 21.96 21.67
C VAL A 533 -10.65 22.71 22.30
N THR A 534 -11.16 23.73 21.62
CA THR A 534 -12.33 24.52 22.01
C THR A 534 -13.48 24.34 21.03
N VAL A 535 -14.72 24.30 21.52
CA VAL A 535 -15.95 24.21 20.71
C VAL A 535 -16.77 25.49 20.88
N ASN A 536 -17.11 26.18 19.78
CA ASN A 536 -17.90 27.41 19.77
C ASN A 536 -17.39 28.51 20.74
N GLY A 537 -16.07 28.58 20.96
CA GLY A 537 -15.46 29.48 21.94
C GLY A 537 -15.75 29.14 23.42
N GLY A 538 -16.36 27.99 23.69
CA GLY A 538 -16.68 27.50 25.03
C GLY A 538 -15.52 26.79 25.73
N SER A 539 -15.84 25.91 26.69
CA SER A 539 -14.86 25.17 27.49
C SER A 539 -13.90 24.36 26.63
N ALA A 540 -12.62 24.42 26.99
CA ALA A 540 -11.57 23.69 26.28
C ALA A 540 -11.37 22.30 26.89
N ALA A 541 -11.26 21.28 26.04
CA ALA A 541 -10.70 19.99 26.42
C ALA A 541 -9.20 20.00 26.17
N SER A 542 -8.40 19.36 27.03
CA SER A 542 -6.95 19.25 26.82
C SER A 542 -6.45 17.84 27.06
N SER A 543 -5.43 17.44 26.32
CA SER A 543 -4.71 16.17 26.49
C SER A 543 -3.21 16.39 26.36
N SER A 544 -2.42 15.73 27.20
CA SER A 544 -1.02 15.45 26.86
C SER A 544 -1.01 14.42 25.73
N THR A 545 0.07 14.43 24.94
CA THR A 545 0.15 13.61 23.73
C THR A 545 1.52 12.95 23.65
N SER A 546 1.62 11.81 22.99
CA SER A 546 2.87 11.04 22.84
C SER A 546 3.31 10.88 21.39
N THR A 547 2.37 10.96 20.45
CA THR A 547 2.58 10.96 19.01
C THR A 547 2.04 12.27 18.44
N ASP A 548 2.21 12.50 17.15
CA ASP A 548 1.74 13.68 16.40
C ASP A 548 0.24 13.62 16.03
N TRP A 549 -0.52 12.66 16.54
CA TRP A 549 -1.95 12.54 16.34
C TRP A 549 -2.66 12.18 17.63
N THR A 550 -3.73 12.92 17.92
CA THR A 550 -4.55 12.66 19.11
C THR A 550 -6.03 12.71 18.80
N ALA A 551 -6.71 11.62 19.14
CA ALA A 551 -8.15 11.58 19.26
C ALA A 551 -8.57 12.30 20.54
N ILE A 552 -9.45 13.29 20.44
CA ILE A 552 -9.91 14.05 21.60
C ILE A 552 -11.43 14.21 21.58
N ARG A 553 -12.05 14.00 22.75
CA ARG A 553 -13.44 14.36 23.00
C ARG A 553 -13.48 15.82 23.47
N PRO A 554 -13.97 16.77 22.68
CA PRO A 554 -13.87 18.19 22.98
C PRO A 554 -14.93 18.66 24.02
N GLY A 555 -15.43 17.77 24.87
CA GLY A 555 -16.39 18.02 25.95
C GLY A 555 -17.86 18.02 25.52
N LYS A 556 -18.21 18.72 24.44
CA LYS A 556 -19.58 18.69 23.87
C LYS A 556 -19.75 17.47 22.97
N THR A 557 -20.58 16.51 23.37
CA THR A 557 -20.93 15.31 22.58
C THR A 557 -22.39 14.90 22.83
N PRO A 558 -23.12 14.36 21.83
CA PRO A 558 -22.77 14.31 20.41
C PRO A 558 -22.59 15.70 19.79
N PHE A 559 -21.86 15.78 18.68
CA PHE A 559 -21.68 17.02 17.92
C PHE A 559 -22.97 17.44 17.21
N VAL A 560 -23.19 18.75 17.07
CA VAL A 560 -24.36 19.33 16.38
C VAL A 560 -23.89 20.09 15.15
N VAL A 561 -24.68 20.07 14.06
CA VAL A 561 -24.38 20.84 12.84
C VAL A 561 -24.08 22.30 13.16
N GLY A 562 -22.95 22.79 12.64
CA GLY A 562 -22.48 24.15 12.85
C GLY A 562 -21.56 24.34 14.05
N ASP A 563 -21.39 23.33 14.91
CA ASP A 563 -20.38 23.37 15.98
C ASP A 563 -18.99 23.63 15.37
N GLU A 564 -18.32 24.68 15.83
CA GLU A 564 -17.01 25.10 15.35
C GLU A 564 -15.91 24.65 16.32
N TYR A 565 -14.92 23.95 15.80
CA TYR A 565 -13.78 23.39 16.52
C TYR A 565 -12.51 24.13 16.14
N LYS A 566 -11.72 24.47 17.16
CA LYS A 566 -10.37 25.00 17.01
C LYS A 566 -9.42 24.29 17.95
N ALA A 567 -8.19 24.09 17.49
CA ALA A 567 -7.13 23.45 18.25
C ALA A 567 -5.94 24.40 18.44
N VAL A 568 -5.25 24.26 19.57
CA VAL A 568 -3.97 24.91 19.86
C VAL A 568 -3.09 23.88 20.55
N ILE A 569 -1.77 23.96 20.33
CA ILE A 569 -0.80 23.19 21.10
C ILE A 569 0.14 24.08 21.90
N SER A 570 0.69 23.50 22.96
CA SER A 570 1.75 24.13 23.75
C SER A 570 2.82 23.13 24.17
N LEU A 571 4.07 23.56 24.17
CA LEU A 571 5.23 22.77 24.57
C LEU A 571 6.32 23.70 25.11
N CYS A 572 6.90 23.39 26.28
CA CYS A 572 7.89 24.23 26.96
C CYS A 572 7.51 25.72 27.12
N GLY A 573 6.22 26.03 27.26
CA GLY A 573 5.72 27.41 27.36
C GLY A 573 5.52 28.10 26.01
N ASP A 574 6.06 27.56 24.91
CA ASP A 574 5.71 28.00 23.57
C ASP A 574 4.28 27.56 23.22
N LYS A 575 3.57 28.40 22.48
CA LYS A 575 2.17 28.19 22.08
C LYS A 575 2.05 28.39 20.58
N SER A 576 1.37 27.46 19.90
CA SER A 576 1.10 27.60 18.47
C SER A 576 0.05 28.68 18.19
N PRO A 577 -0.05 29.15 16.94
CA PRO A 577 -1.29 29.74 16.43
C PRO A 577 -2.48 28.76 16.56
N GLU A 578 -3.70 29.29 16.48
CA GLU A 578 -4.92 28.46 16.36
C GLU A 578 -4.93 27.71 15.03
N SER A 579 -5.49 26.49 15.03
CA SER A 579 -5.84 25.79 13.82
C SER A 579 -6.86 26.58 12.99
N ALA A 580 -6.95 26.28 11.69
CA ALA A 580 -8.12 26.68 10.92
C ALA A 580 -9.40 26.13 11.60
N PRO A 581 -10.47 26.93 11.73
CA PRO A 581 -11.71 26.47 12.33
C PRO A 581 -12.38 25.42 11.42
N GLN A 582 -12.83 24.32 12.02
CA GLN A 582 -13.62 23.30 11.32
C GLN A 582 -15.01 23.23 11.89
N LYS A 583 -16.02 23.03 11.04
CA LYS A 583 -17.42 22.96 11.48
C LYS A 583 -17.99 21.57 11.29
N ALA A 584 -18.77 21.11 12.28
CA ALA A 584 -19.58 19.91 12.12
C ALA A 584 -20.62 20.12 11.01
N VAL A 585 -20.69 19.17 10.08
CA VAL A 585 -21.69 19.11 9.02
C VAL A 585 -22.71 18.02 9.30
N LYS A 586 -23.80 17.99 8.54
CA LYS A 586 -24.82 16.94 8.67
C LYS A 586 -24.20 15.55 8.46
N ALA A 587 -24.58 14.59 9.28
CA ALA A 587 -24.20 13.19 9.08
C ALA A 587 -24.75 12.67 7.74
N PRO A 588 -24.00 11.79 7.04
CA PRO A 588 -24.50 11.16 5.82
C PRO A 588 -25.73 10.29 6.13
N ALA A 589 -26.65 10.17 5.17
CA ALA A 589 -27.89 9.40 5.32
C ALA A 589 -27.63 7.89 5.52
N SER A 590 -26.47 7.41 5.09
CA SER A 590 -26.01 6.04 5.29
C SER A 590 -24.50 6.05 5.51
N ILE A 591 -24.03 5.21 6.42
CA ILE A 591 -22.60 4.93 6.64
C ILE A 591 -22.28 3.49 6.25
N PRO A 592 -21.04 3.17 5.82
CA PRO A 592 -20.65 1.82 5.45
C PRO A 592 -20.68 0.85 6.63
N ALA A 593 -20.71 -0.45 6.35
CA ALA A 593 -20.45 -1.48 7.36
C ALA A 593 -18.95 -1.45 7.73
N PRO A 594 -18.57 -1.60 9.00
CA PRO A 594 -17.17 -1.80 9.37
C PRO A 594 -16.60 -3.03 8.64
N SER A 595 -15.34 -3.01 8.23
CA SER A 595 -14.65 -4.18 7.69
C SER A 595 -13.66 -4.74 8.72
N PHE A 596 -13.44 -6.04 8.73
CA PHE A 596 -12.36 -6.65 9.51
C PHE A 596 -11.15 -6.86 8.60
N ASP A 597 -9.96 -6.51 9.07
CA ASP A 597 -8.71 -6.67 8.32
C ASP A 597 -7.64 -7.40 9.16
N PRO A 598 -7.29 -8.66 8.82
CA PRO A 598 -7.93 -9.50 7.81
C PRO A 598 -9.36 -9.91 8.24
N PRO A 599 -10.22 -10.36 7.30
CA PRO A 599 -11.58 -10.80 7.62
C PRO A 599 -11.65 -12.02 8.55
N GLN A 600 -10.66 -12.91 8.47
CA GLN A 600 -10.59 -14.16 9.24
C GLN A 600 -9.96 -13.92 10.61
N THR A 601 -10.61 -14.42 11.68
CA THR A 601 -10.09 -14.43 13.06
C THR A 601 -9.74 -15.85 13.50
N PHE A 602 -9.04 -15.98 14.64
CA PHE A 602 -8.55 -17.27 15.13
C PHE A 602 -8.76 -17.44 16.64
N ALA A 603 -8.86 -18.69 17.08
CA ALA A 603 -8.88 -19.02 18.50
C ALA A 603 -7.63 -18.48 19.22
N GLY A 604 -7.82 -17.86 20.37
CA GLY A 604 -6.77 -17.22 21.16
C GLY A 604 -6.47 -15.77 20.76
N GLN A 605 -7.07 -15.26 19.68
CA GLN A 605 -6.92 -13.86 19.27
C GLN A 605 -7.56 -12.91 20.28
N GLN A 606 -6.95 -11.75 20.47
CA GLN A 606 -7.38 -10.73 21.45
C GLN A 606 -7.59 -9.34 20.83
N LEU A 607 -7.01 -9.11 19.65
CA LEU A 607 -7.09 -7.85 18.91
C LEU A 607 -7.72 -8.09 17.54
N VAL A 608 -8.45 -7.11 17.01
CA VAL A 608 -8.84 -7.05 15.61
C VAL A 608 -8.49 -5.69 15.03
N SER A 609 -8.11 -5.64 13.76
CA SER A 609 -8.01 -4.37 13.03
C SER A 609 -9.29 -4.17 12.22
N LEU A 610 -9.84 -2.96 12.24
CA LEU A 610 -11.13 -2.64 11.61
C LEU A 610 -10.98 -1.57 10.53
N GLY A 611 -11.44 -1.80 9.30
CA GLY A 611 -11.49 -0.81 8.24
C GLY A 611 -12.90 -0.25 8.00
N SER A 612 -13.02 0.57 6.94
CA SER A 612 -14.31 1.15 6.49
C SER A 612 -15.06 1.93 7.58
N LEU A 613 -14.34 2.56 8.51
CA LEU A 613 -14.92 3.30 9.62
C LEU A 613 -15.20 4.75 9.24
N THR A 614 -16.30 5.31 9.74
CA THR A 614 -16.69 6.70 9.52
C THR A 614 -16.09 7.57 10.62
N ASN A 615 -15.48 8.70 10.25
CA ASN A 615 -14.84 9.60 11.22
C ASN A 615 -15.85 10.08 12.28
N GLY A 616 -15.44 10.00 13.54
CA GLY A 616 -16.24 10.35 14.71
C GLY A 616 -17.31 9.33 15.11
N ALA A 617 -17.59 8.31 14.30
CA ALA A 617 -18.63 7.32 14.56
C ALA A 617 -18.27 6.41 15.73
N ARG A 618 -19.28 6.01 16.51
CA ARG A 618 -19.11 5.01 17.55
C ARG A 618 -19.23 3.62 16.95
N THR A 619 -18.19 2.83 17.11
CA THR A 619 -18.12 1.43 16.68
C THR A 619 -18.34 0.52 17.88
N SER A 620 -19.25 -0.43 17.76
CA SER A 620 -19.47 -1.51 18.72
C SER A 620 -19.02 -2.84 18.12
N ILE A 621 -18.46 -3.70 18.98
CA ILE A 621 -18.08 -5.06 18.63
C ILE A 621 -18.77 -6.01 19.59
N ASP A 622 -19.44 -7.02 19.04
CA ASP A 622 -20.11 -8.07 19.78
C ASP A 622 -19.60 -9.45 19.34
N VAL A 623 -19.69 -10.44 20.21
CA VAL A 623 -19.49 -11.85 19.88
C VAL A 623 -20.87 -12.49 19.72
N LEU A 624 -21.16 -13.03 18.54
CA LEU A 624 -22.47 -13.60 18.21
C LEU A 624 -22.83 -14.73 19.18
N GLY A 625 -23.97 -14.60 19.85
CA GLY A 625 -24.45 -15.56 20.85
C GLY A 625 -23.84 -15.43 22.25
N VAL A 626 -22.86 -14.54 22.45
CA VAL A 626 -22.23 -14.28 23.76
C VAL A 626 -22.62 -12.91 24.31
N GLY A 627 -22.55 -11.85 23.48
CA GLY A 627 -22.87 -10.49 23.89
C GLY A 627 -21.77 -9.49 23.54
N SER A 628 -21.80 -8.32 24.18
CA SER A 628 -20.93 -7.21 23.79
C SER A 628 -19.49 -7.37 24.23
N ALA A 629 -18.56 -7.10 23.31
CA ALA A 629 -17.13 -6.98 23.54
C ALA A 629 -16.67 -5.49 23.56
N GLY A 630 -17.62 -4.57 23.79
CA GLY A 630 -17.39 -3.15 23.96
C GLY A 630 -17.43 -2.35 22.66
N GLY A 631 -16.76 -1.21 22.67
CA GLY A 631 -16.68 -0.33 21.51
C GLY A 631 -15.79 0.87 21.74
N PHE A 632 -15.57 1.63 20.68
CA PHE A 632 -14.74 2.82 20.66
C PHE A 632 -15.35 3.88 19.72
N SER A 633 -14.94 5.13 19.88
CA SER A 633 -15.28 6.19 18.92
C SER A 633 -14.13 6.27 17.92
N THR A 634 -14.43 6.17 16.63
CA THR A 634 -13.43 6.16 15.55
C THR A 634 -12.94 7.60 15.33
N PRO A 635 -11.71 7.98 15.67
CA PRO A 635 -11.24 9.34 15.40
C PRO A 635 -11.08 9.60 13.90
N ILE A 636 -10.72 8.54 13.17
CA ILE A 636 -10.34 8.52 11.77
C ILE A 636 -10.55 7.16 11.13
N SER A 637 -10.89 7.18 9.85
CA SER A 637 -11.00 6.01 8.98
C SER A 637 -9.65 5.33 8.73
N TRP A 638 -8.99 4.86 9.78
CA TRP A 638 -7.81 4.00 9.72
C TRP A 638 -8.22 2.56 10.02
N PHE A 639 -7.21 1.69 10.10
CA PHE A 639 -7.33 0.33 10.61
C PHE A 639 -6.95 0.30 12.10
N PRO A 640 -7.73 0.88 13.05
CA PRO A 640 -7.39 0.80 14.46
C PRO A 640 -7.40 -0.66 14.91
N ASP A 641 -6.38 -1.02 15.68
CA ASP A 641 -6.41 -2.24 16.48
C ASP A 641 -7.32 -2.00 17.68
N TYR A 642 -8.27 -2.91 17.87
CA TYR A 642 -9.19 -2.89 18.99
C TYR A 642 -9.03 -4.14 19.86
N ASP A 643 -8.74 -3.89 21.15
CA ASP A 643 -8.69 -4.91 22.20
C ASP A 643 -10.10 -5.28 22.64
N PHE A 644 -10.66 -6.29 21.99
CA PHE A 644 -11.95 -6.84 22.38
C PHE A 644 -11.84 -7.80 23.57
N ALA A 645 -10.64 -8.32 23.85
CA ALA A 645 -10.44 -9.28 24.93
C ALA A 645 -10.54 -8.64 26.31
N THR A 646 -10.06 -7.40 26.48
CA THR A 646 -10.17 -6.70 27.77
C THR A 646 -11.63 -6.50 28.20
N PRO A 647 -12.53 -5.94 27.35
CA PRO A 647 -13.95 -5.84 27.70
C PRO A 647 -14.65 -7.19 27.84
N LEU A 648 -14.30 -8.17 27.01
CA LEU A 648 -14.87 -9.52 27.07
C LEU A 648 -14.37 -10.34 28.28
N GLY A 649 -13.21 -9.96 28.85
CA GLY A 649 -12.52 -10.68 29.92
C GLY A 649 -11.80 -11.95 29.45
N ARG A 650 -11.71 -12.21 28.14
CA ARG A 650 -11.06 -13.39 27.56
C ARG A 650 -10.75 -13.21 26.07
N ALA A 651 -9.86 -14.05 25.56
CA ALA A 651 -9.63 -14.21 24.12
C ALA A 651 -10.80 -14.92 23.41
N LEU A 652 -10.78 -14.89 22.08
CA LEU A 652 -11.75 -15.56 21.22
C LEU A 652 -11.60 -17.09 21.26
N ASN A 653 -12.71 -17.83 21.30
CA ASN A 653 -12.72 -19.29 21.15
C ASN A 653 -12.90 -19.70 19.68
N SER A 654 -12.53 -20.94 19.35
CA SER A 654 -12.76 -21.48 18.00
C SER A 654 -14.26 -21.54 17.69
N GLY A 655 -14.64 -21.14 16.47
CA GLY A 655 -16.03 -21.09 16.00
C GLY A 655 -16.81 -19.83 16.39
N GLU A 656 -16.28 -18.96 17.26
CA GLU A 656 -16.94 -17.69 17.59
C GLU A 656 -16.89 -16.71 16.42
N VAL A 657 -17.94 -15.90 16.27
CA VAL A 657 -18.09 -14.90 15.21
C VAL A 657 -18.15 -13.52 15.84
N LEU A 658 -17.33 -12.59 15.36
CA LEU A 658 -17.42 -11.18 15.74
C LEU A 658 -18.39 -10.45 14.83
N VAL A 659 -19.16 -9.53 15.41
CA VAL A 659 -20.09 -8.64 14.73
C VAL A 659 -19.66 -7.22 15.02
N ALA A 660 -19.41 -6.42 13.98
CA ALA A 660 -19.11 -5.00 14.12
C ALA A 660 -20.25 -4.15 13.56
N GLN A 661 -20.59 -3.08 14.26
CA GLN A 661 -21.51 -2.05 13.80
C GLN A 661 -20.94 -0.68 14.13
N GLN A 662 -21.20 0.30 13.28
CA GLN A 662 -20.88 1.69 13.59
C GLN A 662 -22.13 2.55 13.51
N LYS A 663 -22.11 3.68 14.23
CA LYS A 663 -23.22 4.62 14.33
C LYS A 663 -22.72 6.06 14.42
N LEU A 664 -23.37 6.94 13.65
CA LEU A 664 -23.40 8.39 13.90
C LEU A 664 -24.76 8.74 14.52
N CYS A 665 -25.63 9.44 13.80
CA CYS A 665 -27.00 9.68 14.25
C CYS A 665 -27.83 8.41 14.18
N ASP A 666 -27.70 7.68 13.08
CA ASP A 666 -28.33 6.40 12.82
C ASP A 666 -27.28 5.27 12.79
N ALA A 667 -27.73 4.07 13.11
CA ALA A 667 -26.87 2.89 13.04
C ALA A 667 -26.68 2.46 11.58
N GLY A 668 -25.44 2.17 11.21
CA GLY A 668 -25.09 1.60 9.92
C GLY A 668 -25.40 0.10 9.83
N PRO A 669 -25.17 -0.50 8.66
CA PRO A 669 -25.20 -1.95 8.50
C PRO A 669 -24.11 -2.62 9.34
N THR A 670 -24.36 -3.88 9.71
CA THR A 670 -23.40 -4.72 10.42
C THR A 670 -22.51 -5.46 9.44
N ASN A 671 -21.33 -5.88 9.91
CA ASN A 671 -20.50 -6.87 9.25
C ASN A 671 -20.08 -7.94 10.25
N GLN A 672 -19.77 -9.13 9.75
CA GLN A 672 -19.40 -10.28 10.58
C GLN A 672 -18.13 -10.94 10.06
N THR A 673 -17.31 -11.45 10.97
CA THR A 673 -16.21 -12.35 10.58
C THR A 673 -16.77 -13.72 10.20
N PRO A 674 -16.04 -14.54 9.44
CA PRO A 674 -16.23 -15.98 9.48
C PRO A 674 -16.06 -16.52 10.92
N PRO A 675 -16.52 -17.74 11.22
CA PRO A 675 -16.21 -18.40 12.48
C PRO A 675 -14.70 -18.47 12.70
N ALA A 676 -14.26 -18.20 13.94
CA ALA A 676 -12.86 -18.17 14.28
C ALA A 676 -12.18 -19.51 14.00
N GLY A 677 -11.12 -19.47 13.19
CA GLY A 677 -10.35 -20.63 12.78
C GLY A 677 -9.62 -21.28 13.96
N SER A 678 -9.25 -22.54 13.78
CA SER A 678 -8.42 -23.31 14.69
C SER A 678 -6.93 -22.96 14.57
N CYS A 679 -6.10 -23.44 15.51
CA CYS A 679 -4.65 -23.25 15.43
C CYS A 679 -4.03 -23.79 14.12
N LYS A 680 -4.63 -24.82 13.51
CA LYS A 680 -4.11 -25.45 12.28
C LYS A 680 -4.30 -24.57 11.04
N GLU A 681 -5.23 -23.62 11.11
CA GLU A 681 -5.56 -22.70 10.02
C GLU A 681 -4.79 -21.38 10.11
N LEU A 682 -3.98 -21.20 11.16
CA LEU A 682 -3.13 -20.01 11.29
C LEU A 682 -2.16 -19.91 10.11
N PRO A 683 -2.20 -18.81 9.34
CA PRO A 683 -1.29 -18.63 8.22
C PRO A 683 0.14 -18.38 8.72
N ALA A 684 1.13 -18.53 7.84
CA ALA A 684 2.44 -17.96 8.11
C ALA A 684 2.34 -16.42 8.13
N PRO A 685 3.00 -15.72 9.07
CA PRO A 685 3.12 -14.27 8.97
C PRO A 685 3.98 -13.91 7.75
N ARG A 686 3.94 -12.66 7.29
CA ARG A 686 4.86 -12.17 6.28
C ARG A 686 5.59 -10.94 6.78
N ILE A 687 6.84 -10.84 6.37
CA ILE A 687 7.65 -9.64 6.53
C ILE A 687 8.00 -9.07 5.16
N LEU A 688 8.22 -7.76 5.09
CA LEU A 688 8.90 -7.14 3.95
C LEU A 688 10.32 -7.72 3.83
N GLN A 689 10.89 -7.67 2.63
CA GLN A 689 12.26 -8.17 2.43
C GLN A 689 13.24 -7.38 3.30
N PRO A 690 13.95 -8.04 4.23
CA PRO A 690 14.90 -7.36 5.08
C PRO A 690 16.11 -6.86 4.27
N LEU A 691 16.74 -5.79 4.75
CA LEU A 691 17.90 -5.18 4.11
C LEU A 691 19.16 -5.50 4.92
N ALA A 692 20.25 -5.86 4.24
CA ALA A 692 21.54 -6.00 4.89
C ALA A 692 21.95 -4.65 5.56
N GLY A 693 22.50 -4.70 6.76
CA GLY A 693 22.85 -3.55 7.59
C GLY A 693 21.72 -3.00 8.46
N THR A 694 20.54 -3.63 8.45
CA THR A 694 19.46 -3.31 9.41
C THR A 694 19.36 -4.40 10.47
N ASN A 695 18.95 -4.06 11.68
CA ASN A 695 18.69 -4.99 12.78
C ASN A 695 17.19 -5.05 13.13
N PHE A 696 16.32 -5.03 12.13
CA PHE A 696 14.89 -5.13 12.33
C PHE A 696 14.21 -5.83 11.16
N VAL A 697 13.01 -6.34 11.40
CA VAL A 697 12.08 -6.73 10.32
C VAL A 697 10.80 -5.94 10.42
N ILE A 698 10.13 -5.81 9.26
CA ILE A 698 8.82 -5.17 9.16
C ILE A 698 7.79 -6.23 8.83
N VAL A 699 6.82 -6.42 9.72
CA VAL A 699 5.70 -7.34 9.53
C VAL A 699 4.70 -6.69 8.58
N SER A 700 4.52 -7.30 7.41
CA SER A 700 3.58 -6.83 6.40
C SER A 700 2.23 -7.53 6.50
N GLN A 701 2.19 -8.76 7.03
CA GLN A 701 0.94 -9.51 7.27
C GLN A 701 1.09 -10.37 8.52
N ALA A 702 0.17 -10.22 9.47
CA ALA A 702 0.06 -11.10 10.63
C ALA A 702 -1.37 -11.02 11.18
N VAL A 703 -1.74 -11.98 12.02
CA VAL A 703 -2.98 -11.88 12.80
C VAL A 703 -2.81 -10.73 13.82
N PRO A 704 -3.76 -9.78 13.93
CA PRO A 704 -3.66 -8.70 14.89
C PRO A 704 -3.42 -9.21 16.31
N GLY A 705 -2.39 -8.66 16.98
CA GLY A 705 -1.96 -9.08 18.31
C GLY A 705 -1.10 -10.34 18.36
N ALA A 706 -0.71 -10.92 17.23
CA ALA A 706 0.19 -12.07 17.23
C ALA A 706 1.58 -11.71 17.76
N ARG A 707 2.17 -12.61 18.55
CA ARG A 707 3.61 -12.62 18.84
C ARG A 707 4.32 -13.16 17.61
N ILE A 708 5.36 -12.47 17.15
CA ILE A 708 6.08 -12.78 15.92
C ILE A 708 7.52 -13.08 16.29
N ARG A 709 7.99 -14.24 15.84
CA ARG A 709 9.34 -14.74 16.08
C ARG A 709 10.11 -14.85 14.79
N VAL A 710 11.38 -14.46 14.83
CA VAL A 710 12.28 -14.37 13.67
C VAL A 710 13.51 -15.20 13.98
N TYR A 711 13.78 -16.17 13.13
CA TYR A 711 14.91 -17.08 13.25
C TYR A 711 15.88 -16.88 12.10
N ASP A 712 17.17 -17.05 12.36
CA ASP A 712 18.19 -17.10 11.32
C ASP A 712 18.23 -18.46 10.59
N SER A 713 19.19 -18.63 9.69
CA SER A 713 19.35 -19.87 8.92
C SER A 713 19.75 -21.09 9.76
N THR A 714 20.20 -20.88 11.01
CA THR A 714 20.56 -21.92 11.98
C THR A 714 19.41 -22.28 12.92
N ASN A 715 18.22 -21.68 12.70
CA ASN A 715 17.06 -21.73 13.59
C ASN A 715 17.32 -21.11 14.97
N LYS A 716 18.35 -20.25 15.10
CA LYS A 716 18.51 -19.45 16.31
C LYS A 716 17.52 -18.30 16.25
N GLU A 717 16.79 -18.10 17.34
CA GLU A 717 15.89 -16.95 17.46
C GLU A 717 16.72 -15.66 17.56
N ILE A 718 16.41 -14.72 16.68
CA ILE A 718 17.08 -13.42 16.61
C ILE A 718 16.09 -12.26 16.72
N GLY A 719 14.79 -12.51 16.79
CA GLY A 719 13.74 -11.51 16.95
C GLY A 719 12.49 -12.10 17.60
N ASP A 720 11.92 -11.44 18.59
CA ASP A 720 10.66 -11.83 19.25
C ASP A 720 9.91 -10.58 19.73
N GLY A 721 8.81 -10.24 19.07
CA GLY A 721 8.03 -9.05 19.35
C GLY A 721 6.59 -9.17 18.88
N SER A 722 5.90 -8.04 18.72
CA SER A 722 4.58 -7.97 18.09
C SER A 722 4.44 -6.67 17.30
N GLY A 723 3.29 -6.45 16.66
CA GLY A 723 3.05 -5.27 15.83
C GLY A 723 3.81 -5.32 14.51
N ASN A 724 4.06 -4.15 13.94
CA ASN A 724 4.61 -4.01 12.60
C ASN A 724 6.15 -3.96 12.54
N VAL A 725 6.85 -3.71 13.65
CA VAL A 725 8.31 -3.60 13.70
C VAL A 725 8.86 -4.47 14.83
N ILE A 726 9.84 -5.32 14.51
CA ILE A 726 10.51 -6.19 15.46
C ILE A 726 12.02 -5.97 15.36
N LEU A 727 12.64 -5.56 16.45
CA LEU A 727 14.09 -5.44 16.55
C LEU A 727 14.74 -6.82 16.60
N LEU A 728 15.95 -6.93 16.05
CA LEU A 728 16.75 -8.13 15.98
C LEU A 728 18.01 -8.01 16.83
N SER A 729 18.55 -9.16 17.25
CA SER A 729 19.75 -9.23 18.10
C SER A 729 21.05 -8.77 17.41
N HIS A 730 21.07 -8.68 16.08
CA HIS A 730 22.22 -8.22 15.31
C HIS A 730 21.80 -7.61 13.97
N ASP A 731 22.72 -6.90 13.34
CA ASP A 731 22.55 -6.43 11.97
C ASP A 731 22.50 -7.62 11.02
N LEU A 732 21.58 -7.54 10.07
CA LEU A 732 21.41 -8.53 9.03
C LEU A 732 22.51 -8.41 7.98
N VAL A 733 22.97 -9.53 7.44
CA VAL A 733 23.90 -9.57 6.30
C VAL A 733 23.22 -10.15 5.06
N ALA A 734 23.76 -9.85 3.88
CA ALA A 734 23.18 -10.23 2.58
C ALA A 734 22.96 -11.74 2.41
N THR A 735 23.67 -12.57 3.17
CA THR A 735 23.59 -14.03 3.14
C THR A 735 22.60 -14.60 4.14
N ASP A 736 22.02 -13.78 5.02
CA ASP A 736 21.07 -14.25 6.00
C ASP A 736 19.79 -14.74 5.33
N ILE A 737 19.21 -15.78 5.93
CA ILE A 737 17.89 -16.27 5.59
C ILE A 737 17.08 -16.22 6.88
N LEU A 738 15.99 -15.46 6.85
CA LEU A 738 15.10 -15.34 7.98
C LEU A 738 13.93 -16.29 7.83
N THR A 739 13.53 -16.94 8.91
CA THR A 739 12.28 -17.68 8.98
C THR A 739 11.41 -17.05 10.06
N VAL A 740 10.14 -16.74 9.74
CA VAL A 740 9.24 -16.00 10.62
C VAL A 740 8.01 -16.84 10.97
N VAL A 741 7.70 -16.93 12.24
CA VAL A 741 6.57 -17.68 12.81
C VAL A 741 5.67 -16.73 13.58
N GLN A 742 4.37 -16.98 13.61
CA GLN A 742 3.46 -16.24 14.48
C GLN A 742 2.78 -17.13 15.52
N GLN A 743 2.49 -16.54 16.66
CA GLN A 743 1.75 -17.16 17.75
C GLN A 743 0.57 -16.26 18.15
N VAL A 744 -0.62 -16.86 18.24
CA VAL A 744 -1.86 -16.22 18.65
C VAL A 744 -2.38 -16.94 19.89
N GLY A 745 -2.32 -16.28 21.05
CA GLY A 745 -2.59 -16.93 22.34
C GLY A 745 -1.66 -18.14 22.55
N LYS A 746 -2.23 -19.35 22.61
CA LYS A 746 -1.47 -20.61 22.75
C LYS A 746 -1.19 -21.31 21.41
N CYS A 747 -1.75 -20.80 20.31
CA CYS A 747 -1.62 -21.40 18.99
C CYS A 747 -0.37 -20.85 18.29
N THR A 748 0.53 -21.72 17.83
CA THR A 748 1.63 -21.35 16.93
C THR A 748 1.28 -21.76 15.51
N SER A 749 1.61 -20.95 14.51
CA SER A 749 1.35 -21.27 13.11
C SER A 749 2.11 -22.52 12.69
N GLY A 750 1.41 -23.49 12.08
CA GLY A 750 2.05 -24.72 11.55
C GLY A 750 2.96 -24.47 10.34
N THR A 751 2.89 -23.27 9.77
CA THR A 751 3.76 -22.79 8.70
C THR A 751 4.48 -21.51 9.11
N ALA A 752 5.64 -21.29 8.52
CA ALA A 752 6.48 -20.12 8.67
C ALA A 752 6.74 -19.47 7.32
N TYR A 753 7.19 -18.21 7.33
CA TYR A 753 7.61 -17.52 6.13
C TYR A 753 9.11 -17.36 6.11
N ARG A 754 9.74 -17.97 5.12
CA ARG A 754 11.18 -17.92 4.91
C ARG A 754 11.52 -16.92 3.82
N ILE A 755 12.44 -16.00 4.09
CA ILE A 755 12.86 -14.96 3.15
C ILE A 755 14.35 -14.68 3.29
N SER A 756 15.05 -14.49 2.18
CA SER A 756 16.44 -14.07 2.19
C SER A 756 16.56 -12.58 2.50
N VAL A 757 17.57 -12.23 3.29
CA VAL A 757 18.01 -10.85 3.45
C VAL A 757 18.62 -10.40 2.13
N ARG A 758 18.35 -9.15 1.77
CA ARG A 758 18.82 -8.60 0.53
C ARG A 758 20.18 -7.92 0.72
N GLY A 759 21.14 -8.24 -0.16
CA GLY A 759 22.39 -7.51 -0.30
C GLY A 759 22.19 -6.03 -0.65
N GLY A 760 23.05 -5.19 -0.06
CA GLY A 760 23.04 -3.74 -0.22
C GLY A 760 23.56 -3.25 -1.56
#